data_AF-A0A7C3J3C2-F1
#
_entry.id   AF-A0A7C3J3C2-F1
#
_cell.length_a   1.000
_cell.length_b   1.000
_cell.length_c   1.000
_cell.angle_alpha   90.00
_cell.angle_beta   90.00
_cell.angle_gamma   90.00
#
_symmetry.space_group_name_H-M   'P 1'
#
loop_
_entity.id
_entity.type
_entity.pdbx_description
1 polymer ?
#
loop_
_entity_poly.entity_id
_entity_poly.type
_entity_poly.pdbx_seq_one_letter_code
_entity_poly.pdbx_strand_id
1 'polypeptide(L)'
;MRRMVWMAVVAGLAMLAAPALWAGEPAAAAASREKGEVTLSWDQFVKITGYDPAGGGGGILTIPWAEVQNLLGVKVEKMGQAATVDLPWTEFKALLEWSIQQKAGKAATPPPTDFVVASCQFTGDLTDDGATLTLKLKADILREKVWTRIPILPGTVAITKSTLPAGVFLHSAGQAYEILTDKTGPLDVSVEFSVAVEKDAGVNRVTFQRVMPGASILDLVVARENVDVRVAGAQSQLVKTAAGKTQVAAAIASGVPLTVTWERALPKAEAVPPKLYAETNTMVAVAEGVLLCQETVSYNILHTPVRELKLKVPADTSILTVTGADLQDWRVAAPGELTVVFRGEVIGAQQLTISFERVVKDSAEAPVIRTVGVEREKGFIGVVAVTNVEITSEKVEGARQIDVRQLPSELVAMTKQPILLGFRYVGDTFTIPLTVKRHDEVGVLVTIVDSALFTGMQLNDGRRITKAIYSVRNNRNQFLRLKMPEGATIWSAEVSGNTATPARDDKGNVLIPLIRSASGAQELASFPVDIVYVEAPATAAPKRGSLRVDLPQMDAPTMHVMYHYYLPLEGHYRTWLLGKSTFAGPLREVEKFAALATGPERIVVQHDAQQQAQQMEEQVQTRVEQEAKAAGAEPIRVRLPINGKLFQLEKILSLPSDELWFEVTYRGWEPAK
;
A
#
# COMPACT_ATOMS: atom_id res chain seq x y z
N MET A 1 32.97 49.07 -33.80
CA MET A 1 33.00 48.67 -32.37
C MET A 1 34.22 47.78 -32.15
N ARG A 2 35.10 48.21 -31.22
CA ARG A 2 36.24 47.53 -30.52
C ARG A 2 36.38 46.01 -30.79
N ARG A 3 37.54 45.37 -31.02
CA ARG A 3 39.01 45.65 -31.01
C ARG A 3 39.66 44.50 -31.85
N MET A 4 40.51 44.74 -32.86
CA MET A 4 42.00 44.88 -32.86
C MET A 4 42.81 43.65 -32.39
N VAL A 5 43.97 43.24 -32.93
CA VAL A 5 44.80 43.45 -34.16
C VAL A 5 46.08 42.60 -33.92
N TRP A 6 46.46 41.70 -34.83
CA TRP A 6 47.66 41.71 -35.70
C TRP A 6 49.05 42.08 -35.11
N MET A 7 49.97 41.15 -35.37
CA MET A 7 51.40 41.19 -35.65
C MET A 7 52.13 42.55 -35.81
N ALA A 8 53.36 42.50 -35.29
CA ALA A 8 54.63 42.94 -35.89
C ALA A 8 54.94 44.45 -35.99
N VAL A 9 56.08 44.87 -35.40
CA VAL A 9 57.37 45.22 -36.08
C VAL A 9 57.18 46.43 -37.01
N VAL A 10 57.85 47.57 -36.81
CA VAL A 10 59.17 47.95 -37.36
C VAL A 10 59.31 49.43 -36.96
N ALA A 11 60.48 49.91 -36.56
CA ALA A 11 61.31 50.79 -37.38
C ALA A 11 62.40 51.32 -36.45
N GLY A 12 63.65 51.48 -36.86
CA GLY A 12 64.15 51.71 -38.20
C GLY A 12 65.28 52.72 -38.03
N LEU A 13 66.34 52.60 -38.82
CA LEU A 13 67.36 53.63 -38.88
C LEU A 13 67.66 53.97 -40.34
N ALA A 14 67.41 55.25 -40.61
CA ALA A 14 68.19 56.23 -41.37
C ALA A 14 68.70 55.94 -42.80
N MET A 15 68.20 56.81 -43.69
CA MET A 15 68.90 57.69 -44.63
C MET A 15 69.77 57.14 -45.78
N LEU A 16 69.17 57.30 -46.98
CA LEU A 16 69.62 58.05 -48.17
C LEU A 16 70.88 57.62 -48.97
N ALA A 17 70.55 57.08 -50.16
CA ALA A 17 71.05 57.40 -51.52
C ALA A 17 72.44 56.91 -51.99
N ALA A 18 72.39 55.81 -52.76
CA ALA A 18 73.01 55.40 -54.05
C ALA A 18 74.07 56.28 -54.76
N PRO A 19 74.87 55.77 -55.75
CA PRO A 19 74.70 54.50 -56.52
C PRO A 19 75.98 53.64 -56.82
N ALA A 20 75.74 52.41 -57.35
CA ALA A 20 76.45 51.60 -58.39
C ALA A 20 78.00 51.50 -58.45
N LEU A 21 78.70 50.43 -58.88
CA LEU A 21 78.46 49.17 -59.64
C LEU A 21 79.76 48.32 -59.61
N TRP A 22 79.63 46.97 -59.65
CA TRP A 22 80.59 45.91 -60.10
C TRP A 22 81.94 45.70 -59.37
N ALA A 23 82.58 44.52 -59.29
CA ALA A 23 82.28 43.08 -59.49
C ALA A 23 83.63 42.34 -59.25
N GLY A 24 83.63 41.08 -58.80
CA GLY A 24 84.69 40.10 -59.16
C GLY A 24 85.55 39.46 -58.06
N GLU A 25 85.19 38.22 -57.75
CA GLU A 25 85.85 37.01 -57.15
C GLU A 25 87.35 36.74 -57.48
N PRO A 26 88.07 35.74 -56.86
CA PRO A 26 87.64 34.33 -56.65
C PRO A 26 88.12 33.49 -55.42
N ALA A 27 87.36 32.40 -55.19
CA ALA A 27 87.64 30.96 -54.86
C ALA A 27 89.01 30.49 -54.32
N ALA A 28 89.23 29.35 -53.63
CA ALA A 28 88.47 28.30 -52.91
C ALA A 28 89.50 27.22 -52.43
N ALA A 29 89.28 26.52 -51.31
CA ALA A 29 89.71 25.12 -51.07
C ALA A 29 89.01 24.47 -49.85
N ALA A 30 88.51 23.23 -50.06
CA ALA A 30 87.69 22.33 -49.23
C ALA A 30 88.56 21.42 -48.29
N ALA A 31 88.14 20.57 -47.34
CA ALA A 31 86.90 20.20 -46.60
C ALA A 31 87.26 19.17 -45.49
N SER A 32 86.47 19.04 -44.42
CA SER A 32 85.87 17.77 -43.94
C SER A 32 84.95 17.99 -42.72
N ARG A 33 83.89 17.19 -42.62
CA ARG A 33 82.78 17.26 -41.65
C ARG A 33 82.81 16.01 -40.74
N GLU A 34 82.84 16.21 -39.43
CA GLU A 34 82.33 15.29 -38.41
C GLU A 34 81.56 16.12 -37.35
N LYS A 35 80.73 15.43 -36.56
CA LYS A 35 79.92 15.85 -35.38
C LYS A 35 80.08 17.31 -34.94
N GLY A 36 78.97 18.01 -34.70
CA GLY A 36 78.87 19.43 -34.31
C GLY A 36 79.72 19.89 -33.12
N GLU A 37 81.03 19.89 -33.30
CA GLU A 37 82.06 20.64 -32.60
C GLU A 37 82.49 21.75 -33.55
N VAL A 38 82.11 22.98 -33.22
CA VAL A 38 82.69 24.15 -33.88
C VAL A 38 84.06 24.37 -33.25
N THR A 39 85.12 23.85 -33.87
CA THR A 39 86.49 24.09 -33.42
C THR A 39 86.88 25.52 -33.81
N LEU A 40 86.77 26.44 -32.87
CA LEU A 40 87.29 27.80 -33.02
C LEU A 40 88.81 27.77 -32.80
N SER A 41 89.59 28.40 -33.68
CA SER A 41 91.00 28.66 -33.37
C SER A 41 91.12 29.65 -32.22
N TRP A 42 92.24 29.62 -31.49
CA TRP A 42 92.42 30.49 -30.32
C TRP A 42 92.34 31.99 -30.67
N ASP A 43 92.83 32.37 -31.86
CA ASP A 43 92.69 33.75 -32.37
C ASP A 43 91.24 34.12 -32.71
N GLN A 44 90.44 33.17 -33.23
CA GLN A 44 89.02 33.41 -33.51
C GLN A 44 88.19 33.49 -32.22
N PHE A 45 88.54 32.69 -31.21
CA PHE A 45 87.93 32.74 -29.88
C PHE A 45 88.18 34.09 -29.20
N VAL A 46 89.42 34.58 -29.21
CA VAL A 46 89.80 35.89 -28.65
C VAL A 46 89.07 37.04 -29.37
N LYS A 47 88.96 36.98 -30.70
CA LYS A 47 88.32 38.02 -31.52
C LYS A 47 86.80 38.11 -31.31
N ILE A 48 86.15 36.99 -30.99
CA ILE A 48 84.70 36.92 -30.75
C ILE A 48 84.36 37.28 -29.31
N THR A 49 85.21 36.91 -28.35
CA THR A 49 84.92 37.07 -26.90
C THR A 49 85.57 38.31 -26.27
N GLY A 50 86.54 38.94 -26.93
CA GLY A 50 87.31 40.05 -26.36
C GLY A 50 88.29 39.63 -25.26
N TYR A 51 88.57 38.33 -25.12
CA TYR A 51 89.42 37.80 -24.06
C TYR A 51 90.91 38.08 -24.31
N ASP A 52 91.51 38.98 -23.55
CA ASP A 52 92.97 39.20 -23.54
C ASP A 52 93.62 38.42 -22.38
N PRO A 53 94.40 37.35 -22.65
CA PRO A 53 95.07 36.58 -21.60
C PRO A 53 96.25 37.30 -20.93
N ALA A 54 96.66 38.49 -21.40
CA ALA A 54 97.74 39.29 -20.79
C ALA A 54 97.25 40.39 -19.82
N GLY A 55 95.95 40.69 -19.79
CA GLY A 55 95.35 41.63 -18.85
C GLY A 55 94.88 40.92 -17.57
N GLY A 56 95.66 40.98 -16.49
CA GLY A 56 95.39 40.30 -15.22
C GLY A 56 94.18 40.82 -14.41
N GLY A 57 92.96 40.78 -14.98
CA GLY A 57 91.70 41.04 -14.29
C GLY A 57 90.72 39.87 -14.45
N GLY A 58 90.13 39.39 -13.36
CA GLY A 58 89.39 38.12 -13.27
C GLY A 58 88.33 37.89 -14.36
N GLY A 59 88.22 36.62 -14.79
CA GLY A 59 87.38 36.09 -15.88
C GLY A 59 85.90 36.45 -15.82
N ILE A 60 85.62 37.69 -16.23
CA ILE A 60 84.30 38.25 -16.49
C ILE A 60 84.06 38.13 -17.99
N LEU A 61 82.94 37.52 -18.37
CA LEU A 61 82.51 37.40 -19.76
C LEU A 61 81.47 38.49 -20.04
N THR A 62 81.80 39.39 -20.97
CA THR A 62 80.93 40.50 -21.38
C THR A 62 80.14 40.08 -22.62
N ILE A 63 78.83 39.90 -22.48
CA ILE A 63 77.94 39.50 -23.58
C ILE A 63 76.99 40.67 -23.91
N PRO A 64 76.72 40.98 -25.19
CA PRO A 64 75.65 41.90 -25.57
C PRO A 64 74.30 41.45 -25.01
N TRP A 65 73.54 42.37 -24.42
CA TRP A 65 72.26 42.03 -23.77
C TRP A 65 71.25 41.36 -24.71
N ALA A 66 71.29 41.68 -26.00
CA ALA A 66 70.45 41.04 -27.01
C ALA A 66 70.65 39.51 -27.12
N GLU A 67 71.88 39.03 -26.93
CA GLU A 67 72.17 37.59 -26.95
C GLU A 67 71.73 36.91 -25.65
N VAL A 68 71.85 37.60 -24.51
CA VAL A 68 71.34 37.13 -23.21
C VAL A 68 69.81 37.00 -23.24
N GLN A 69 69.10 37.96 -23.86
CA GLN A 69 67.65 37.89 -24.06
C GLN A 69 67.23 36.69 -24.93
N ASN A 70 68.00 36.38 -25.97
CA ASN A 70 67.78 35.19 -26.80
C ASN A 70 68.07 33.87 -26.05
N LEU A 71 69.06 33.85 -25.15
CA LEU A 71 69.40 32.69 -24.33
C LEU A 71 68.37 32.42 -23.23
N LEU A 72 67.83 33.47 -22.60
CA LEU A 72 66.89 33.37 -21.48
C LEU A 72 65.40 33.37 -21.90
N GLY A 73 65.09 33.74 -23.15
CA GLY A 73 63.72 33.77 -23.65
C GLY A 73 62.84 34.88 -23.04
N VAL A 74 63.45 35.92 -22.46
CA VAL A 74 62.76 37.03 -21.80
C VAL A 74 63.00 38.32 -22.59
N LYS A 75 61.93 39.03 -22.97
CA LYS A 75 62.00 40.36 -23.58
C LYS A 75 61.83 41.44 -22.51
N VAL A 76 62.84 42.32 -22.38
CA VAL A 76 62.80 43.48 -21.48
C VAL A 76 62.88 44.74 -22.34
N GLU A 77 61.90 45.64 -22.20
CA GLU A 77 61.63 46.71 -23.18
C GLU A 77 62.39 48.04 -22.94
N LYS A 78 63.27 48.16 -21.94
CA LYS A 78 63.99 49.42 -21.69
C LYS A 78 65.44 49.20 -21.24
N MET A 79 66.33 49.03 -22.21
CA MET A 79 67.77 49.31 -22.07
C MET A 79 68.31 49.88 -23.39
N GLY A 80 69.28 50.80 -23.31
CA GLY A 80 69.87 51.48 -24.47
C GLY A 80 70.63 50.52 -25.40
N GLN A 81 70.77 50.91 -26.69
CA GLN A 81 71.23 50.08 -27.82
C GLN A 81 72.66 49.48 -27.73
N ALA A 82 73.37 49.64 -26.60
CA ALA A 82 74.70 49.06 -26.39
C ALA A 82 74.90 48.55 -24.94
N ALA A 83 73.84 48.05 -24.29
CA ALA A 83 73.97 47.45 -22.97
C ALA A 83 74.66 46.08 -23.06
N THR A 84 75.77 45.92 -22.35
CA THR A 84 76.45 44.64 -22.12
C THR A 84 76.24 44.20 -20.67
N VAL A 85 76.28 42.90 -20.42
CA VAL A 85 76.24 42.35 -19.07
C VAL A 85 77.53 41.60 -18.80
N ASP A 86 78.14 41.95 -17.68
CA ASP A 86 79.37 41.37 -17.17
C ASP A 86 78.99 40.26 -16.17
N LEU A 87 79.18 39.01 -16.58
CA LEU A 87 78.89 37.84 -15.76
C LEU A 87 80.18 37.09 -15.43
N PRO A 88 80.40 36.70 -14.16
CA PRO A 88 81.40 35.72 -13.83
C PRO A 88 81.13 34.41 -14.59
N TRP A 89 82.19 33.75 -15.08
CA TRP A 89 82.06 32.51 -15.87
C TRP A 89 81.22 31.41 -15.19
N THR A 90 81.27 31.33 -13.85
CA THR A 90 80.46 30.39 -13.05
C THR A 90 78.96 30.66 -13.14
N GLU A 91 78.56 31.93 -13.19
CA GLU A 91 77.14 32.32 -13.33
C GLU A 91 76.65 32.12 -14.76
N PHE A 92 77.49 32.42 -15.76
CA PHE A 92 77.17 32.12 -17.16
C PHE A 92 76.98 30.63 -17.40
N LYS A 93 77.85 29.77 -16.85
CA LYS A 93 77.71 28.31 -16.95
C LYS A 93 76.41 27.83 -16.30
N ALA A 94 76.05 28.35 -15.13
CA ALA A 94 74.80 28.02 -14.45
C ALA A 94 73.56 28.45 -15.27
N LEU A 95 73.59 29.63 -15.90
CA LEU A 95 72.53 30.12 -16.78
C LEU A 95 72.41 29.30 -18.07
N LEU A 96 73.54 28.86 -18.65
CA LEU A 96 73.56 27.99 -19.82
C LEU A 96 73.01 26.59 -19.49
N GLU A 97 73.44 25.99 -18.38
CA GLU A 97 72.89 24.72 -17.88
C GLU A 97 71.38 24.85 -17.61
N TRP A 98 70.93 25.95 -17.01
CA TRP A 98 69.52 26.25 -16.80
C TRP A 98 68.73 26.40 -18.11
N SER A 99 69.28 27.13 -19.11
CA SER A 99 68.64 27.31 -20.42
C SER A 99 68.55 25.99 -21.21
N ILE A 100 69.57 25.14 -21.14
CA ILE A 100 69.56 23.80 -21.73
C ILE A 100 68.51 22.92 -21.04
N GLN A 101 68.41 22.97 -19.70
CA GLN A 101 67.37 22.22 -18.98
C GLN A 101 65.95 22.76 -19.20
N GLN A 102 65.78 24.07 -19.44
CA GLN A 102 64.48 24.64 -19.82
C GLN A 102 64.08 24.31 -21.27
N LYS A 103 65.02 24.36 -22.22
CA LYS A 103 64.76 23.99 -23.63
C LYS A 103 64.60 22.50 -23.83
N ALA A 104 65.20 21.67 -22.98
CA ALA A 104 64.79 20.28 -22.78
C ALA A 104 63.44 20.26 -22.03
N GLY A 105 62.40 20.85 -22.63
CA GLY A 105 61.08 20.98 -22.03
C GLY A 105 60.64 19.64 -21.46
N LYS A 106 60.07 19.68 -20.24
CA LYS A 106 59.47 18.54 -19.52
C LYS A 106 59.04 17.48 -20.52
N ALA A 107 59.76 16.37 -20.62
CA ALA A 107 59.36 15.25 -21.43
C ALA A 107 57.90 14.97 -21.07
N ALA A 108 57.00 15.16 -22.04
CA ALA A 108 55.58 14.97 -21.80
C ALA A 108 55.42 13.57 -21.23
N THR A 109 54.86 13.46 -20.02
CA THR A 109 54.64 12.17 -19.40
C THR A 109 53.86 11.32 -20.40
N PRO A 110 54.37 10.15 -20.81
CA PRO A 110 53.71 9.36 -21.83
C PRO A 110 52.30 9.01 -21.36
N PRO A 111 51.31 8.98 -22.26
CA PRO A 111 49.96 8.59 -21.90
C PRO A 111 49.99 7.18 -21.29
N PRO A 112 49.06 6.87 -20.37
CA PRO A 112 49.03 5.56 -19.69
C PRO A 112 48.70 4.39 -20.64
N THR A 113 48.23 4.68 -21.85
CA THR A 113 48.00 3.72 -22.93
C THR A 113 48.46 4.33 -24.25
N ASP A 114 48.92 3.48 -25.18
CA ASP A 114 49.39 3.91 -26.50
C ASP A 114 48.23 4.38 -27.40
N PHE A 115 47.05 3.78 -27.23
CA PHE A 115 45.83 4.11 -27.97
C PHE A 115 44.58 3.84 -27.13
N VAL A 116 43.45 4.40 -27.56
CA VAL A 116 42.11 4.10 -27.03
C VAL A 116 41.17 3.81 -28.19
N VAL A 117 40.38 2.74 -28.10
CA VAL A 117 39.29 2.50 -29.07
C VAL A 117 38.01 3.13 -28.52
N ALA A 118 37.62 4.28 -29.08
CA ALA A 118 36.45 5.03 -28.63
C ALA A 118 35.14 4.27 -28.95
N SER A 119 35.02 3.70 -30.15
CA SER A 119 33.81 2.96 -30.53
C SER A 119 34.05 1.91 -31.62
N CYS A 120 33.22 0.86 -31.59
CA CYS A 120 33.10 -0.11 -32.67
C CYS A 120 31.63 -0.30 -33.07
N GLN A 121 31.36 -0.17 -34.36
CA GLN A 121 30.07 -0.52 -34.95
C GLN A 121 30.26 -1.71 -35.89
N PHE A 122 29.46 -2.76 -35.69
CA PHE A 122 29.43 -3.91 -36.59
C PHE A 122 28.10 -3.90 -37.34
N THR A 123 28.17 -3.88 -38.67
CA THR A 123 26.99 -3.98 -39.54
C THR A 123 27.15 -5.16 -40.47
N GLY A 124 26.10 -5.93 -40.73
CA GLY A 124 26.24 -7.01 -41.71
C GLY A 124 25.08 -7.98 -41.83
N ASP A 125 25.28 -8.97 -42.69
CA ASP A 125 24.29 -9.97 -43.05
C ASP A 125 24.67 -11.32 -42.43
N LEU A 126 23.68 -11.96 -41.79
CA LEU A 126 23.76 -13.30 -41.26
C LEU A 126 23.05 -14.26 -42.22
N THR A 127 23.76 -15.29 -42.67
CA THR A 127 23.22 -16.34 -43.54
C THR A 127 23.53 -17.71 -42.97
N ASP A 128 22.83 -18.75 -43.42
CA ASP A 128 23.13 -20.11 -42.95
C ASP A 128 24.58 -20.52 -43.27
N ASP A 129 25.23 -19.99 -44.31
CA ASP A 129 26.53 -20.47 -44.78
C ASP A 129 27.71 -19.58 -44.38
N GLY A 130 27.45 -18.42 -43.78
CA GLY A 130 28.46 -17.42 -43.44
C GLY A 130 27.85 -16.16 -42.85
N ALA A 131 28.61 -15.46 -42.01
CA ALA A 131 28.29 -14.09 -41.61
C ALA A 131 29.27 -13.12 -42.26
N THR A 132 28.74 -12.12 -42.97
CA THR A 132 29.54 -11.05 -43.57
C THR A 132 29.33 -9.78 -42.77
N LEU A 133 30.41 -9.27 -42.16
CA LEU A 133 30.37 -8.15 -41.23
C LEU A 133 31.32 -7.04 -41.67
N THR A 134 30.91 -5.80 -41.40
CA THR A 134 31.73 -4.60 -41.55
C THR A 134 31.96 -4.01 -40.17
N LEU A 135 33.22 -3.96 -39.74
CA LEU A 135 33.67 -3.24 -38.57
C LEU A 135 33.99 -1.80 -38.96
N LYS A 136 33.30 -0.83 -38.37
CA LYS A 136 33.72 0.58 -38.32
C LYS A 136 34.28 0.86 -36.93
N LEU A 137 35.56 1.20 -36.88
CA LEU A 137 36.32 1.43 -35.66
C LEU A 137 36.76 2.89 -35.61
N LYS A 138 36.54 3.54 -34.46
CA LYS A 138 37.10 4.84 -34.12
C LYS A 138 38.06 4.70 -32.96
N ALA A 139 39.30 5.14 -33.14
CA ALA A 139 40.34 5.12 -32.12
C ALA A 139 41.10 6.44 -32.06
N ASP A 140 41.76 6.69 -30.94
CA ASP A 140 42.69 7.80 -30.76
C ASP A 140 44.07 7.24 -30.41
N ILE A 141 45.07 7.58 -31.21
CA ILE A 141 46.46 7.22 -30.97
C ILE A 141 47.08 8.31 -30.11
N LEU A 142 47.49 7.96 -28.90
CA LEU A 142 47.92 8.91 -27.89
C LEU A 142 49.44 9.09 -27.86
N ARG A 143 50.19 8.04 -28.25
CA ARG A 143 51.65 8.08 -28.21
C ARG A 143 52.22 8.84 -29.42
N GLU A 144 53.06 9.82 -29.12
CA GLU A 144 53.77 10.59 -30.14
C GLU A 144 55.05 9.88 -30.60
N LYS A 145 55.35 9.96 -31.91
CA LYS A 145 56.64 9.57 -32.52
C LYS A 145 57.06 8.11 -32.29
N VAL A 146 56.09 7.20 -32.13
CA VAL A 146 56.33 5.75 -32.00
C VAL A 146 55.31 4.98 -32.85
N TRP A 147 55.74 3.93 -33.53
CA TRP A 147 54.85 3.01 -34.22
C TRP A 147 53.93 2.30 -33.23
N THR A 148 52.62 2.45 -33.42
CA THR A 148 51.59 1.85 -32.58
C THR A 148 50.94 0.69 -33.31
N ARG A 149 50.63 -0.39 -32.57
CA ARG A 149 49.92 -1.58 -33.07
C ARG A 149 48.58 -1.71 -32.38
N ILE A 150 47.52 -1.85 -33.16
CA ILE A 150 46.14 -1.94 -32.65
C ILE A 150 45.53 -3.26 -33.16
N PRO A 151 45.34 -4.29 -32.31
CA PRO A 151 44.64 -5.50 -32.72
C PRO A 151 43.17 -5.18 -32.94
N ILE A 152 42.63 -5.53 -34.12
CA ILE A 152 41.25 -5.20 -34.50
C ILE A 152 40.35 -6.43 -34.63
N LEU A 153 40.89 -7.55 -35.13
CA LEU A 153 40.15 -8.78 -35.40
C LEU A 153 41.07 -10.00 -35.21
N PRO A 154 40.55 -11.18 -34.87
CA PRO A 154 41.35 -12.39 -34.71
C PRO A 154 41.71 -12.99 -36.08
N GLY A 155 42.77 -13.80 -36.14
CA GLY A 155 43.16 -14.51 -37.37
C GLY A 155 42.17 -15.59 -37.80
N THR A 156 41.14 -15.89 -36.99
CA THR A 156 40.08 -16.86 -37.31
C THR A 156 39.00 -16.32 -38.23
N VAL A 157 38.97 -15.00 -38.48
CA VAL A 157 38.07 -14.38 -39.47
C VAL A 157 38.82 -14.09 -40.76
N ALA A 158 38.12 -13.97 -41.89
CA ALA A 158 38.74 -13.63 -43.17
C ALA A 158 38.39 -12.21 -43.59
N ILE A 159 39.38 -11.30 -43.61
CA ILE A 159 39.21 -9.94 -44.13
C ILE A 159 39.06 -9.99 -45.65
N THR A 160 37.96 -9.42 -46.16
CA THR A 160 37.66 -9.36 -47.59
C THR A 160 37.98 -7.99 -48.19
N LYS A 161 37.91 -6.93 -47.38
CA LYS A 161 38.20 -5.56 -47.82
C LYS A 161 38.57 -4.66 -46.63
N SER A 162 39.45 -3.69 -46.86
CA SER A 162 39.84 -2.69 -45.86
C SER A 162 39.92 -1.29 -46.46
N THR A 163 39.34 -0.32 -45.78
CA THR A 163 39.46 1.11 -46.08
C THR A 163 40.21 1.77 -44.94
N LEU A 164 41.44 2.21 -45.22
CA LEU A 164 42.36 2.78 -44.23
C LEU A 164 42.80 4.20 -44.64
N PRO A 165 43.01 5.11 -43.67
CA PRO A 165 43.62 6.41 -43.93
C PRO A 165 45.06 6.29 -44.43
N ALA A 166 45.58 7.34 -45.07
CA ALA A 166 46.97 7.38 -45.51
C ALA A 166 47.94 7.19 -44.31
N GLY A 167 49.00 6.39 -44.47
CA GLY A 167 49.97 6.11 -43.40
C GLY A 167 49.47 5.14 -42.32
N VAL A 168 48.40 4.40 -42.62
CA VAL A 168 47.85 3.34 -41.77
C VAL A 168 47.89 2.05 -42.57
N PHE A 169 48.44 0.99 -41.98
CA PHE A 169 48.66 -0.29 -42.66
C PHE A 169 47.94 -1.42 -41.93
N LEU A 170 47.31 -2.32 -42.68
CA LEU A 170 46.81 -3.58 -42.16
C LEU A 170 47.95 -4.59 -42.14
N HIS A 171 48.21 -5.19 -40.99
CA HIS A 171 49.20 -6.24 -40.81
C HIS A 171 48.54 -7.50 -40.26
N SER A 172 48.90 -8.65 -40.84
CA SER A 172 48.51 -9.95 -40.30
C SER A 172 49.65 -10.48 -39.44
N ALA A 173 49.42 -10.53 -38.12
CA ALA A 173 50.40 -10.92 -37.11
C ALA A 173 50.01 -12.27 -36.48
N GLY A 174 50.07 -13.35 -37.27
CA GLY A 174 49.89 -14.74 -36.84
C GLY A 174 48.48 -15.09 -36.31
N GLN A 175 48.10 -14.55 -35.15
CA GLN A 175 46.86 -14.84 -34.43
C GLN A 175 45.84 -13.69 -34.49
N ALA A 176 46.22 -12.52 -35.01
CA ALA A 176 45.34 -11.36 -35.13
C ALA A 176 45.66 -10.50 -36.36
N TYR A 177 44.65 -9.77 -36.82
CA TYR A 177 44.82 -8.62 -37.71
C TYR A 177 45.02 -7.37 -36.86
N GLU A 178 46.08 -6.64 -37.18
CA GLU A 178 46.52 -5.44 -36.48
C GLU A 178 46.58 -4.25 -37.44
N ILE A 179 46.29 -3.07 -36.92
CA ILE A 179 46.56 -1.80 -37.60
C ILE A 179 47.91 -1.27 -37.11
N LEU A 180 48.79 -0.91 -38.04
CA LEU A 180 50.09 -0.30 -37.80
C LEU A 180 50.09 1.14 -38.30
N THR A 181 50.52 2.07 -37.45
CA THR A 181 50.70 3.48 -37.84
C THR A 181 51.66 4.21 -36.89
N ASP A 182 52.36 5.20 -37.42
CA ASP A 182 53.23 6.14 -36.69
C ASP A 182 52.56 7.52 -36.48
N LYS A 183 51.31 7.67 -36.91
CA LYS A 183 50.52 8.89 -36.75
C LYS A 183 49.95 9.00 -35.34
N THR A 184 49.73 10.24 -34.89
CA THR A 184 49.09 10.55 -33.61
C THR A 184 47.76 11.24 -33.85
N GLY A 185 46.77 11.01 -32.98
CA GLY A 185 45.43 11.60 -33.06
C GLY A 185 44.34 10.61 -33.51
N PRO A 186 43.18 11.12 -33.97
CA PRO A 186 42.01 10.30 -34.28
C PRO A 186 42.22 9.45 -35.54
N LEU A 187 41.72 8.22 -35.47
CA LEU A 187 41.84 7.18 -36.47
C LEU A 187 40.48 6.50 -36.71
N ASP A 188 39.98 6.62 -37.93
CA ASP A 188 38.79 5.92 -38.40
C ASP A 188 39.20 4.79 -39.36
N VAL A 189 38.77 3.57 -39.07
CA VAL A 189 39.09 2.35 -39.85
C VAL A 189 37.81 1.61 -40.19
N SER A 190 37.69 1.14 -41.43
CA SER A 190 36.59 0.27 -41.86
C SER A 190 37.13 -1.02 -42.47
N VAL A 191 36.70 -2.16 -41.96
CA VAL A 191 37.13 -3.50 -42.43
C VAL A 191 35.91 -4.37 -42.65
N GLU A 192 35.79 -4.94 -43.85
CA GLU A 192 34.81 -5.97 -44.19
C GLU A 192 35.48 -7.34 -44.02
N PHE A 193 34.78 -8.26 -43.35
CA PHE A 193 35.29 -9.59 -43.05
C PHE A 193 34.16 -10.62 -43.00
N SER A 194 34.53 -11.89 -43.14
CA SER A 194 33.62 -13.02 -43.02
C SER A 194 33.98 -13.92 -41.83
N VAL A 195 32.95 -14.46 -41.19
CA VAL A 195 33.05 -15.38 -40.05
C VAL A 195 32.29 -16.66 -40.38
N ALA A 196 32.91 -17.81 -40.14
CA ALA A 196 32.27 -19.10 -40.33
C ALA A 196 31.13 -19.29 -39.32
N VAL A 197 30.02 -19.87 -39.78
CA VAL A 197 28.85 -20.18 -38.95
C VAL A 197 28.97 -21.60 -38.42
N GLU A 198 28.88 -21.75 -37.10
CA GLU A 198 28.71 -23.03 -36.45
C GLU A 198 27.23 -23.38 -36.42
N LYS A 199 26.88 -24.60 -36.84
CA LYS A 199 25.50 -25.10 -36.82
C LYS A 199 25.39 -26.21 -35.78
N ASP A 200 24.49 -26.04 -34.81
CA ASP A 200 24.20 -27.06 -33.80
C ASP A 200 22.69 -27.13 -33.54
N ALA A 201 22.10 -28.32 -33.65
CA ALA A 201 20.68 -28.57 -33.40
C ALA A 201 19.67 -27.59 -34.06
N GLY A 202 20.00 -27.02 -35.23
CA GLY A 202 19.14 -26.04 -35.92
C GLY A 202 19.34 -24.58 -35.50
N VAL A 203 20.29 -24.33 -34.59
CA VAL A 203 20.74 -23.00 -34.19
C VAL A 203 22.04 -22.69 -34.93
N ASN A 204 22.06 -21.55 -35.64
CA ASN A 204 23.27 -21.01 -36.22
C ASN A 204 23.97 -20.11 -35.20
N ARG A 205 25.30 -20.16 -35.12
CA ARG A 205 26.13 -19.39 -34.18
C ARG A 205 27.36 -18.81 -34.86
N VAL A 206 27.69 -17.56 -34.55
CA VAL A 206 29.00 -16.97 -34.82
C VAL A 206 29.61 -16.44 -33.55
N THR A 207 30.89 -16.72 -33.36
CA THR A 207 31.66 -16.24 -32.20
C THR A 207 33.04 -15.78 -32.65
N PHE A 208 33.45 -14.58 -32.27
CA PHE A 208 34.81 -14.10 -32.49
C PHE A 208 35.25 -13.09 -31.42
N GLN A 209 36.56 -13.05 -31.17
CA GLN A 209 37.16 -12.04 -30.30
C GLN A 209 37.12 -10.67 -30.97
N ARG A 210 36.95 -9.61 -30.20
CA ARG A 210 36.94 -8.23 -30.72
C ARG A 210 37.84 -7.35 -29.89
N VAL A 211 38.33 -6.26 -30.48
CA VAL A 211 39.01 -5.21 -29.72
C VAL A 211 38.05 -4.61 -28.70
N MET A 212 38.57 -4.25 -27.52
CA MET A 212 37.79 -3.66 -26.43
C MET A 212 37.50 -2.18 -26.73
N PRO A 213 36.24 -1.77 -26.98
CA PRO A 213 35.91 -0.38 -27.25
C PRO A 213 35.26 0.31 -26.04
N GLY A 214 35.24 1.63 -26.03
CA GLY A 214 34.42 2.43 -25.10
C GLY A 214 32.92 2.28 -25.34
N ALA A 215 32.50 2.09 -26.59
CA ALA A 215 31.12 1.82 -26.98
C ALA A 215 31.03 0.77 -28.11
N SER A 216 30.04 -0.14 -28.07
CA SER A 216 29.84 -1.14 -29.11
C SER A 216 28.37 -1.30 -29.51
N ILE A 217 28.11 -1.16 -30.81
CA ILE A 217 26.77 -1.30 -31.41
C ILE A 217 26.83 -2.33 -32.53
N LEU A 218 25.75 -3.10 -32.65
CA LEU A 218 25.48 -4.08 -33.69
C LEU A 218 24.25 -3.65 -34.49
N ASP A 219 24.29 -3.85 -35.80
CA ASP A 219 23.13 -3.78 -36.71
C ASP A 219 23.22 -4.92 -37.73
N LEU A 220 22.48 -5.99 -37.49
CA LEU A 220 22.54 -7.22 -38.26
C LEU A 220 21.23 -7.49 -39.00
N VAL A 221 21.35 -8.10 -40.17
CA VAL A 221 20.20 -8.47 -40.99
C VAL A 221 20.24 -9.97 -41.27
N VAL A 222 19.11 -10.64 -41.06
CA VAL A 222 18.87 -12.00 -41.55
C VAL A 222 17.86 -11.91 -42.69
N ALA A 223 18.19 -12.46 -43.85
CA ALA A 223 17.32 -12.47 -45.04
C ALA A 223 16.18 -13.52 -44.96
N ARG A 224 15.52 -13.59 -43.80
CA ARG A 224 14.34 -14.41 -43.54
C ARG A 224 13.43 -13.68 -42.56
N GLU A 225 12.13 -13.87 -42.68
CA GLU A 225 11.17 -13.47 -41.64
C GLU A 225 11.11 -14.53 -40.54
N ASN A 226 10.67 -14.10 -39.35
CA ASN A 226 10.44 -14.99 -38.21
C ASN A 226 11.70 -15.77 -37.83
N VAL A 227 12.78 -15.04 -37.59
CA VAL A 227 14.03 -15.58 -37.03
C VAL A 227 14.17 -15.06 -35.61
N ASP A 228 14.38 -15.94 -34.64
CA ASP A 228 14.79 -15.53 -33.30
C ASP A 228 16.30 -15.32 -33.33
N VAL A 229 16.76 -14.12 -33.00
CA VAL A 229 18.18 -13.76 -32.99
C VAL A 229 18.53 -13.33 -31.58
N ARG A 230 19.60 -13.88 -31.03
CA ARG A 230 20.10 -13.53 -29.69
C ARG A 230 21.54 -13.10 -29.78
N VAL A 231 21.83 -11.91 -29.24
CA VAL A 231 23.18 -11.37 -29.08
C VAL A 231 23.62 -11.57 -27.64
N ALA A 232 24.62 -12.42 -27.41
CA ALA A 232 25.11 -12.73 -26.08
C ALA A 232 25.71 -11.47 -25.41
N GLY A 233 25.32 -11.20 -24.16
CA GLY A 233 25.82 -10.05 -23.40
C GLY A 233 25.29 -8.69 -23.88
N ALA A 234 24.24 -8.66 -24.71
CA ALA A 234 23.57 -7.43 -25.10
C ALA A 234 22.88 -6.78 -23.88
N GLN A 235 23.10 -5.47 -23.69
CA GLN A 235 22.43 -4.66 -22.67
C GLN A 235 21.06 -4.16 -23.16
N SER A 236 20.90 -4.05 -24.48
CA SER A 236 19.63 -3.79 -25.14
C SER A 236 19.62 -4.47 -26.51
N GLN A 237 18.46 -4.95 -26.93
CA GLN A 237 18.25 -5.58 -28.23
C GLN A 237 16.89 -5.16 -28.79
N LEU A 238 16.87 -4.74 -30.06
CA LEU A 238 15.68 -4.42 -30.82
C LEU A 238 15.62 -5.33 -32.03
N VAL A 239 14.47 -5.98 -32.24
CA VAL A 239 14.23 -6.88 -33.38
C VAL A 239 13.07 -6.32 -34.19
N LYS A 240 13.27 -6.16 -35.49
CA LYS A 240 12.25 -5.72 -36.43
C LYS A 240 12.17 -6.70 -37.59
N THR A 241 10.98 -7.26 -37.82
CA THR A 241 10.72 -8.14 -38.96
C THR A 241 9.83 -7.43 -39.96
N ALA A 242 10.29 -7.27 -41.20
CA ALA A 242 9.52 -6.69 -42.28
C ALA A 242 10.09 -7.09 -43.65
N ALA A 243 9.22 -7.24 -44.65
CA ALA A 243 9.58 -7.39 -46.06
C ALA A 243 10.62 -8.50 -46.33
N GLY A 244 10.42 -9.69 -45.77
CA GLY A 244 11.32 -10.83 -45.99
C GLY A 244 12.54 -10.88 -45.07
N LYS A 245 12.71 -9.93 -44.15
CA LYS A 245 13.95 -9.74 -43.37
C LYS A 245 13.69 -9.55 -41.89
N THR A 246 14.60 -10.05 -41.06
CA THR A 246 14.68 -9.78 -39.63
C THR A 246 15.94 -8.95 -39.37
N GLN A 247 15.76 -7.71 -38.90
CA GLN A 247 16.83 -6.79 -38.53
C GLN A 247 16.97 -6.74 -37.01
N VAL A 248 18.21 -6.71 -36.53
CA VAL A 248 18.56 -6.76 -35.12
C VAL A 248 19.57 -5.67 -34.79
N ALA A 249 19.19 -4.75 -33.93
CA ALA A 249 20.10 -3.74 -33.37
C ALA A 249 20.39 -4.06 -31.90
N ALA A 250 21.66 -4.03 -31.49
CA ALA A 250 22.05 -4.36 -30.12
C ALA A 250 23.20 -3.49 -29.60
N ALA A 251 23.16 -3.15 -28.30
CA ALA A 251 24.28 -2.54 -27.59
C ALA A 251 24.97 -3.58 -26.70
N ILE A 252 26.31 -3.68 -26.77
CA ILE A 252 27.06 -4.83 -26.21
C ILE A 252 28.19 -4.37 -25.30
N ALA A 253 28.38 -5.03 -24.16
CA ALA A 253 29.44 -4.73 -23.19
C ALA A 253 30.86 -5.02 -23.74
N SER A 254 31.84 -4.21 -23.37
CA SER A 254 33.19 -4.17 -23.97
C SER A 254 34.09 -5.38 -23.71
N GLY A 255 33.78 -6.24 -22.73
CA GLY A 255 34.69 -7.29 -22.22
C GLY A 255 34.40 -8.74 -22.63
N VAL A 256 33.47 -8.98 -23.57
CA VAL A 256 33.11 -10.35 -24.00
C VAL A 256 33.34 -10.56 -25.49
N PRO A 257 33.67 -11.79 -25.94
CA PRO A 257 33.63 -12.12 -27.37
C PRO A 257 32.24 -11.85 -27.92
N LEU A 258 32.16 -11.37 -29.17
CA LEU A 258 30.87 -11.21 -29.81
C LEU A 258 30.33 -12.60 -30.15
N THR A 259 29.21 -12.98 -29.56
CA THR A 259 28.47 -14.20 -29.92
C THR A 259 27.06 -13.84 -30.36
N VAL A 260 26.69 -14.25 -31.57
CA VAL A 260 25.35 -14.08 -32.10
C VAL A 260 24.82 -15.45 -32.50
N THR A 261 23.60 -15.75 -32.06
CA THR A 261 22.88 -16.98 -32.41
C THR A 261 21.57 -16.63 -33.11
N TRP A 262 21.18 -17.42 -34.09
CA TRP A 262 19.88 -17.27 -34.72
C TRP A 262 19.28 -18.59 -35.16
N GLU A 263 17.96 -18.70 -35.02
CA GLU A 263 17.19 -19.89 -35.32
C GLU A 263 15.83 -19.52 -35.91
N ARG A 264 15.17 -20.47 -36.58
CA ARG A 264 13.82 -20.25 -37.10
C ARG A 264 12.85 -20.07 -35.92
N ALA A 265 12.17 -18.93 -35.85
CA ALA A 265 11.11 -18.73 -34.87
C ALA A 265 9.92 -19.62 -35.22
N LEU A 266 9.37 -20.29 -34.21
CA LEU A 266 8.11 -21.01 -34.34
C LEU A 266 6.99 -19.98 -34.61
N PRO A 267 6.09 -20.24 -35.57
CA PRO A 267 4.96 -19.35 -35.80
C PRO A 267 4.16 -19.22 -34.50
N LYS A 268 4.05 -17.98 -34.01
CA LYS A 268 3.20 -17.65 -32.86
C LYS A 268 1.76 -17.97 -33.28
N ALA A 269 1.13 -18.91 -32.58
CA ALA A 269 -0.24 -19.33 -32.91
C ALA A 269 -1.16 -18.10 -33.00
N GLU A 270 -2.03 -18.09 -34.01
CA GLU A 270 -3.00 -17.02 -34.24
C GLU A 270 -3.85 -16.83 -32.97
N ALA A 271 -3.95 -15.60 -32.47
CA ALA A 271 -4.63 -15.33 -31.21
C ALA A 271 -6.14 -15.57 -31.36
N VAL A 272 -6.62 -16.68 -30.82
CA VAL A 272 -8.05 -17.00 -30.75
C VAL A 272 -8.69 -16.03 -29.75
N PRO A 273 -9.85 -15.41 -30.03
CA PRO A 273 -10.52 -14.56 -29.04
C PRO A 273 -10.87 -15.35 -27.78
N PRO A 274 -10.91 -14.70 -26.60
CA PRO A 274 -11.30 -15.35 -25.36
C PRO A 274 -12.74 -15.85 -25.47
N LYS A 275 -12.99 -17.07 -24.99
CA LYS A 275 -14.35 -17.59 -24.80
C LYS A 275 -14.73 -17.54 -23.34
N LEU A 276 -15.81 -16.85 -23.03
CA LEU A 276 -16.28 -16.63 -21.66
C LEU A 276 -17.60 -17.36 -21.44
N TYR A 277 -17.69 -18.13 -20.35
CA TYR A 277 -18.94 -18.69 -19.85
C TYR A 277 -19.19 -18.15 -18.45
N ALA A 278 -20.43 -17.85 -18.11
CA ALA A 278 -20.78 -17.33 -16.80
C ALA A 278 -21.98 -18.06 -16.18
N GLU A 279 -21.90 -18.27 -14.87
CA GLU A 279 -23.02 -18.68 -14.02
C GLU A 279 -23.19 -17.69 -12.87
N THR A 280 -24.41 -17.21 -12.67
CA THR A 280 -24.71 -16.14 -11.74
C THR A 280 -25.68 -16.61 -10.66
N ASN A 281 -25.36 -16.33 -9.40
CA ASN A 281 -26.24 -16.57 -8.25
C ASN A 281 -26.54 -15.22 -7.58
N THR A 282 -27.79 -14.75 -7.65
CA THR A 282 -28.22 -13.46 -7.10
C THR A 282 -29.15 -13.66 -5.90
N MET A 283 -28.76 -13.16 -4.74
CA MET A 283 -29.63 -13.05 -3.57
C MET A 283 -30.19 -11.64 -3.49
N VAL A 284 -31.51 -11.50 -3.50
CA VAL A 284 -32.23 -10.23 -3.37
C VAL A 284 -32.93 -10.21 -2.02
N ALA A 285 -32.48 -9.34 -1.13
CA ALA A 285 -33.07 -9.13 0.18
C ALA A 285 -33.93 -7.86 0.17
N VAL A 286 -35.23 -8.04 0.34
CA VAL A 286 -36.19 -6.93 0.40
C VAL A 286 -36.20 -6.36 1.82
N ALA A 287 -35.73 -5.12 1.95
CA ALA A 287 -35.73 -4.36 3.18
C ALA A 287 -36.67 -3.14 3.06
N GLU A 288 -36.66 -2.27 4.05
CA GLU A 288 -37.50 -1.07 4.07
C GLU A 288 -37.04 -0.04 3.02
N GLY A 289 -37.75 -0.02 1.89
CA GLY A 289 -37.52 0.96 0.81
C GLY A 289 -36.30 0.69 -0.06
N VAL A 290 -35.64 -0.46 0.10
CA VAL A 290 -34.42 -0.83 -0.64
C VAL A 290 -34.35 -2.34 -0.86
N LEU A 291 -33.83 -2.73 -2.02
CA LEU A 291 -33.40 -4.08 -2.33
C LEU A 291 -31.90 -4.17 -2.08
N LEU A 292 -31.49 -4.95 -1.09
CA LEU A 292 -30.09 -5.25 -0.83
C LEU A 292 -29.73 -6.53 -1.57
N CYS A 293 -28.76 -6.46 -2.47
CA CYS A 293 -28.43 -7.55 -3.36
C CYS A 293 -26.99 -7.98 -3.19
N GLN A 294 -26.77 -9.29 -3.19
CA GLN A 294 -25.45 -9.88 -3.31
C GLN A 294 -25.50 -10.84 -4.50
N GLU A 295 -24.54 -10.69 -5.40
CA GLU A 295 -24.45 -11.50 -6.61
C GLU A 295 -23.06 -12.11 -6.73
N THR A 296 -23.04 -13.42 -6.95
CA THR A 296 -21.82 -14.17 -7.21
C THR A 296 -21.80 -14.58 -8.67
N VAL A 297 -20.83 -14.07 -9.43
CA VAL A 297 -20.63 -14.35 -10.85
C VAL A 297 -19.41 -15.27 -11.00
N SER A 298 -19.64 -16.48 -11.50
CA SER A 298 -18.61 -17.49 -11.73
C SER A 298 -18.30 -17.58 -13.22
N TYR A 299 -17.12 -17.13 -13.61
CA TYR A 299 -16.60 -17.17 -14.98
C TYR A 299 -15.75 -18.42 -15.23
N ASN A 300 -15.82 -18.94 -16.46
CA ASN A 300 -14.84 -19.86 -17.01
C ASN A 300 -14.26 -19.26 -18.31
N ILE A 301 -12.97 -18.90 -18.26
CA ILE A 301 -12.25 -18.16 -19.31
C ILE A 301 -11.39 -19.15 -20.10
N LEU A 302 -11.66 -19.29 -21.40
CA LEU A 302 -10.99 -20.26 -22.28
C LEU A 302 -10.25 -19.56 -23.44
N HIS A 303 -9.27 -20.29 -24.02
CA HIS A 303 -8.41 -19.92 -25.15
C HIS A 303 -7.39 -18.83 -24.88
N THR A 304 -7.84 -17.62 -24.55
CA THR A 304 -6.96 -16.45 -24.37
C THR A 304 -7.25 -15.83 -23.02
N PRO A 305 -6.21 -15.53 -22.22
CA PRO A 305 -6.40 -14.94 -20.91
C PRO A 305 -6.89 -13.49 -21.06
N VAL A 306 -7.63 -13.00 -20.07
CA VAL A 306 -8.17 -11.63 -20.06
C VAL A 306 -7.67 -10.86 -18.85
N ARG A 307 -7.52 -9.54 -19.00
CA ARG A 307 -7.16 -8.65 -17.88
C ARG A 307 -8.34 -7.86 -17.34
N GLU A 308 -9.40 -7.71 -18.14
CA GLU A 308 -10.59 -6.95 -17.77
C GLU A 308 -11.85 -7.76 -18.09
N LEU A 309 -12.85 -7.68 -17.21
CA LEU A 309 -14.21 -8.17 -17.44
C LEU A 309 -15.19 -6.99 -17.36
N LYS A 310 -16.19 -7.03 -18.23
CA LYS A 310 -17.23 -6.01 -18.32
C LYS A 310 -18.58 -6.60 -17.91
N LEU A 311 -19.31 -5.85 -17.11
CA LEU A 311 -20.62 -6.21 -16.58
C LEU A 311 -21.59 -5.04 -16.79
N LYS A 312 -22.84 -5.33 -17.09
CA LYS A 312 -23.91 -4.35 -17.22
C LYS A 312 -24.68 -4.25 -15.90
N VAL A 313 -24.74 -3.05 -15.35
CA VAL A 313 -25.44 -2.74 -14.10
C VAL A 313 -26.87 -2.27 -14.43
N PRO A 314 -27.90 -2.81 -13.76
CA PRO A 314 -29.28 -2.34 -13.95
C PRO A 314 -29.44 -0.86 -13.63
N ALA A 315 -30.47 -0.22 -14.21
CA ALA A 315 -30.81 1.16 -13.87
C ALA A 315 -31.14 1.31 -12.38
N ASP A 316 -30.93 2.51 -11.84
CA ASP A 316 -31.23 2.88 -10.45
C ASP A 316 -30.53 2.01 -9.39
N THR A 317 -29.41 1.38 -9.76
CA THR A 317 -28.65 0.48 -8.89
C THR A 317 -27.31 1.11 -8.51
N SER A 318 -26.98 1.06 -7.23
CA SER A 318 -25.70 1.53 -6.68
C SER A 318 -24.82 0.32 -6.32
N ILE A 319 -23.63 0.22 -6.92
CA ILE A 319 -22.65 -0.82 -6.57
C ILE A 319 -21.95 -0.42 -5.28
N LEU A 320 -22.01 -1.29 -4.27
CA LEU A 320 -21.39 -1.06 -2.97
C LEU A 320 -19.96 -1.61 -2.94
N THR A 321 -19.79 -2.88 -3.31
CA THR A 321 -18.49 -3.54 -3.31
C THR A 321 -18.38 -4.58 -4.42
N VAL A 322 -17.18 -4.76 -4.95
CA VAL A 322 -16.81 -5.88 -5.82
C VAL A 322 -15.58 -6.54 -5.21
N THR A 323 -15.63 -7.85 -5.04
CA THR A 323 -14.53 -8.67 -4.50
C THR A 323 -14.30 -9.87 -5.39
N GLY A 324 -13.06 -10.36 -5.46
CA GLY A 324 -12.69 -11.51 -6.29
C GLY A 324 -11.21 -11.83 -6.14
N ALA A 325 -10.83 -13.04 -6.55
CA ALA A 325 -9.42 -13.42 -6.64
C ALA A 325 -8.72 -12.56 -7.70
N ASP A 326 -7.44 -12.23 -7.45
CA ASP A 326 -6.59 -11.47 -8.36
C ASP A 326 -7.13 -10.08 -8.78
N LEU A 327 -8.13 -9.56 -8.08
CA LEU A 327 -8.71 -8.24 -8.34
C LEU A 327 -7.67 -7.14 -8.03
N GLN A 328 -7.46 -6.25 -9.00
CA GLN A 328 -6.66 -5.04 -8.84
C GLN A 328 -7.56 -3.85 -8.52
N ASP A 329 -8.60 -3.65 -9.32
CA ASP A 329 -9.48 -2.48 -9.24
C ASP A 329 -10.84 -2.78 -9.89
N TRP A 330 -11.87 -1.99 -9.54
CA TRP A 330 -13.15 -1.98 -10.22
C TRP A 330 -13.70 -0.56 -10.32
N ARG A 331 -14.36 -0.27 -11.43
CA ARG A 331 -14.90 1.07 -11.69
C ARG A 331 -16.19 1.00 -12.47
N VAL A 332 -17.13 1.88 -12.13
CA VAL A 332 -18.33 2.12 -12.94
C VAL A 332 -17.95 3.14 -14.00
N ALA A 333 -17.61 2.66 -15.20
CA ALA A 333 -17.00 3.48 -16.26
C ALA A 333 -18.00 4.45 -16.92
N ALA A 334 -19.27 4.07 -16.96
CA ALA A 334 -20.41 4.86 -17.41
C ALA A 334 -21.66 4.42 -16.63
N PRO A 335 -22.75 5.22 -16.58
CA PRO A 335 -24.01 4.78 -16.00
C PRO A 335 -24.44 3.44 -16.61
N GLY A 336 -24.48 2.38 -15.80
CA GLY A 336 -24.85 1.04 -16.25
C GLY A 336 -23.71 0.12 -16.72
N GLU A 337 -22.44 0.51 -16.65
CA GLU A 337 -21.29 -0.35 -17.01
C GLU A 337 -20.27 -0.45 -15.88
N LEU A 338 -20.07 -1.66 -15.37
CA LEU A 338 -19.06 -2.02 -14.37
C LEU A 338 -17.88 -2.72 -15.06
N THR A 339 -16.68 -2.17 -14.90
CA THR A 339 -15.42 -2.75 -15.37
C THR A 339 -14.62 -3.27 -14.19
N VAL A 340 -14.21 -4.54 -14.27
CA VAL A 340 -13.42 -5.26 -13.26
C VAL A 340 -12.04 -5.54 -13.84
N VAL A 341 -10.98 -5.09 -13.16
CA VAL A 341 -9.59 -5.17 -13.63
C VAL A 341 -8.79 -6.11 -12.73
N PHE A 342 -8.15 -7.11 -13.32
CA PHE A 342 -7.25 -8.04 -12.62
C PHE A 342 -5.81 -7.54 -12.57
N ARG A 343 -5.05 -8.00 -11.56
CA ARG A 343 -3.62 -7.67 -11.35
C ARG A 343 -2.73 -8.15 -12.49
N GLY A 344 -3.13 -9.23 -13.15
CA GLY A 344 -2.49 -9.80 -14.31
C GLY A 344 -3.53 -10.42 -15.25
N GLU A 345 -3.07 -11.03 -16.34
CA GLU A 345 -3.94 -11.79 -17.23
C GLU A 345 -4.40 -13.09 -16.53
N VAL A 346 -5.70 -13.35 -16.54
CA VAL A 346 -6.32 -14.52 -15.89
C VAL A 346 -6.97 -15.46 -16.92
N ILE A 347 -6.87 -16.77 -16.68
CA ILE A 347 -7.49 -17.85 -17.47
C ILE A 347 -8.08 -18.90 -16.53
N GLY A 348 -9.07 -19.65 -17.00
CA GLY A 348 -9.76 -20.68 -16.21
C GLY A 348 -10.89 -20.10 -15.35
N ALA A 349 -11.12 -20.73 -14.21
CA ALA A 349 -12.22 -20.37 -13.30
C ALA A 349 -11.90 -19.09 -12.53
N GLN A 350 -12.83 -18.13 -12.55
CA GLN A 350 -12.73 -16.88 -11.79
C GLN A 350 -14.08 -16.55 -11.17
N GLN A 351 -14.07 -16.07 -9.92
CA GLN A 351 -15.30 -15.77 -9.19
C GLN A 351 -15.28 -14.34 -8.67
N LEU A 352 -16.37 -13.62 -8.94
CA LEU A 352 -16.62 -12.27 -8.46
C LEU A 352 -17.82 -12.28 -7.52
N THR A 353 -17.73 -11.58 -6.40
CA THR A 353 -18.85 -11.30 -5.51
C THR A 353 -19.10 -9.80 -5.49
N ILE A 354 -20.30 -9.40 -5.88
CA ILE A 354 -20.72 -8.02 -6.06
C ILE A 354 -21.88 -7.76 -5.10
N SER A 355 -21.73 -6.74 -4.25
CA SER A 355 -22.83 -6.26 -3.40
C SER A 355 -23.33 -4.93 -3.96
N PHE A 356 -24.64 -4.78 -4.07
CA PHE A 356 -25.27 -3.60 -4.62
C PHE A 356 -26.67 -3.39 -4.04
N GLU A 357 -27.20 -2.18 -4.19
CA GLU A 357 -28.52 -1.84 -3.70
C GLU A 357 -29.34 -1.11 -4.76
N ARG A 358 -30.67 -1.26 -4.67
CA ARG A 358 -31.62 -0.54 -5.52
C ARG A 358 -32.74 0.02 -4.66
N VAL A 359 -32.99 1.32 -4.74
CA VAL A 359 -34.09 1.95 -4.03
C VAL A 359 -35.43 1.48 -4.62
N VAL A 360 -36.37 1.13 -3.75
CA VAL A 360 -37.69 0.58 -4.12
C VAL A 360 -38.79 1.30 -3.36
N LYS A 361 -39.90 1.60 -4.04
CA LYS A 361 -41.13 2.07 -3.39
C LYS A 361 -42.06 0.89 -3.11
N ASP A 362 -42.87 0.52 -4.10
CA ASP A 362 -43.90 -0.52 -3.97
C ASP A 362 -43.70 -1.70 -4.94
N SER A 363 -43.05 -1.44 -6.08
CA SER A 363 -42.71 -2.46 -7.07
C SER A 363 -41.38 -2.14 -7.74
N ALA A 364 -40.60 -3.19 -8.03
CA ALA A 364 -39.45 -3.10 -8.92
C ALA A 364 -39.13 -4.46 -9.54
N GLU A 365 -38.37 -4.41 -10.63
CA GLU A 365 -37.75 -5.61 -11.18
C GLU A 365 -36.59 -6.06 -10.30
N ALA A 366 -36.45 -7.39 -10.14
CA ALA A 366 -35.29 -7.99 -9.48
C ALA A 366 -34.00 -7.52 -10.18
N PRO A 367 -33.12 -6.76 -9.51
CA PRO A 367 -31.92 -6.23 -10.14
C PRO A 367 -30.86 -7.34 -10.21
N VAL A 368 -30.38 -7.62 -11.43
CA VAL A 368 -29.36 -8.65 -11.69
C VAL A 368 -28.28 -8.04 -12.58
N ILE A 369 -27.01 -8.14 -12.16
CA ILE A 369 -25.87 -7.67 -12.94
C ILE A 369 -25.61 -8.67 -14.08
N ARG A 370 -25.36 -8.16 -15.29
CA ARG A 370 -25.29 -9.01 -16.48
C ARG A 370 -23.89 -9.07 -17.04
N THR A 371 -23.45 -10.25 -17.45
CA THR A 371 -22.11 -10.43 -18.00
C THR A 371 -22.06 -10.00 -19.46
N VAL A 372 -20.95 -9.38 -19.89
CA VAL A 372 -20.77 -8.90 -21.27
C VAL A 372 -19.75 -9.78 -21.99
N GLY A 373 -20.05 -10.15 -23.24
CA GLY A 373 -19.13 -10.93 -24.09
C GLY A 373 -19.06 -12.42 -23.73
N VAL A 374 -20.06 -12.95 -23.03
CA VAL A 374 -20.16 -14.38 -22.72
C VAL A 374 -20.92 -15.14 -23.80
N GLU A 375 -20.48 -16.38 -24.07
CA GLU A 375 -21.12 -17.31 -24.99
C GLU A 375 -22.45 -17.84 -24.41
N ARG A 376 -22.50 -18.00 -23.08
CA ARG A 376 -23.71 -18.42 -22.37
C ARG A 376 -23.67 -17.91 -20.93
N GLU A 377 -24.78 -17.31 -20.52
CA GLU A 377 -25.09 -16.99 -19.14
C GLU A 377 -26.29 -17.83 -18.68
N LYS A 378 -26.21 -18.37 -17.47
CA LYS A 378 -27.35 -18.92 -16.74
C LYS A 378 -27.28 -18.42 -15.31
N GLY A 379 -28.43 -18.29 -14.65
CA GLY A 379 -28.40 -17.90 -13.26
C GLY A 379 -29.62 -18.27 -12.47
N PHE A 380 -29.46 -18.16 -11.16
CA PHE A 380 -30.47 -18.42 -10.15
C PHE A 380 -30.64 -17.19 -9.27
N ILE A 381 -31.88 -16.90 -8.93
CA ILE A 381 -32.23 -15.74 -8.11
C ILE A 381 -33.04 -16.23 -6.91
N GLY A 382 -32.60 -15.87 -5.71
CA GLY A 382 -33.32 -16.12 -4.47
C GLY A 382 -33.81 -14.80 -3.89
N VAL A 383 -35.07 -14.75 -3.44
CA VAL A 383 -35.65 -13.54 -2.83
C VAL A 383 -36.02 -13.82 -1.39
N VAL A 384 -35.53 -12.98 -0.47
CA VAL A 384 -35.80 -13.04 0.98
C VAL A 384 -36.47 -11.75 1.46
N ALA A 385 -37.26 -11.84 2.53
CA ALA A 385 -37.75 -10.69 3.27
C ALA A 385 -36.88 -10.46 4.52
N VAL A 386 -36.44 -9.22 4.74
CA VAL A 386 -35.67 -8.83 5.95
C VAL A 386 -36.57 -8.13 6.98
N THR A 387 -37.70 -7.59 6.53
CA THR A 387 -38.69 -6.87 7.34
C THR A 387 -40.08 -7.51 7.21
N ASN A 388 -41.10 -6.93 7.85
CA ASN A 388 -42.50 -7.38 7.76
C ASN A 388 -43.12 -7.01 6.40
N VAL A 389 -42.60 -7.61 5.33
CA VAL A 389 -43.05 -7.42 3.96
C VAL A 389 -43.53 -8.73 3.35
N GLU A 390 -44.63 -8.65 2.63
CA GLU A 390 -45.12 -9.71 1.76
C GLU A 390 -44.58 -9.45 0.35
N ILE A 391 -43.94 -10.46 -0.23
CA ILE A 391 -43.30 -10.38 -1.54
C ILE A 391 -44.05 -11.30 -2.49
N THR A 392 -44.51 -10.75 -3.59
CA THR A 392 -45.14 -11.50 -4.67
C THR A 392 -44.44 -11.19 -6.00
N SER A 393 -44.53 -12.11 -6.95
CA SER A 393 -44.06 -11.91 -8.31
C SER A 393 -45.17 -12.29 -9.27
N GLU A 394 -45.43 -11.41 -10.24
CA GLU A 394 -46.50 -11.60 -11.23
C GLU A 394 -45.93 -12.22 -12.52
N LYS A 395 -46.25 -11.65 -13.69
CA LYS A 395 -45.91 -12.20 -15.00
C LYS A 395 -44.40 -12.13 -15.25
N VAL A 396 -43.71 -13.23 -15.00
CA VAL A 396 -42.27 -13.41 -15.31
C VAL A 396 -42.08 -13.69 -16.81
N GLU A 397 -41.16 -12.97 -17.45
CA GLU A 397 -40.80 -13.14 -18.87
C GLU A 397 -39.32 -13.51 -18.99
N GLY A 398 -38.95 -14.47 -19.87
CA GLY A 398 -37.55 -14.90 -20.08
C GLY A 398 -36.90 -15.68 -18.93
N ALA A 399 -37.48 -15.67 -17.73
CA ALA A 399 -37.10 -16.49 -16.59
C ALA A 399 -38.24 -17.45 -16.18
N ARG A 400 -37.93 -18.40 -15.28
CA ARG A 400 -38.91 -19.34 -14.73
C ARG A 400 -38.84 -19.37 -13.21
N GLN A 401 -39.98 -19.23 -12.55
CA GLN A 401 -40.10 -19.48 -11.13
C GLN A 401 -39.93 -20.98 -10.84
N ILE A 402 -39.14 -21.30 -9.82
CA ILE A 402 -38.80 -22.67 -9.40
C ILE A 402 -39.08 -22.83 -7.91
N ASP A 403 -39.20 -24.08 -7.47
CA ASP A 403 -39.24 -24.40 -6.04
C ASP A 403 -37.91 -24.00 -5.40
N VAL A 404 -37.97 -23.42 -4.19
CA VAL A 404 -36.80 -22.99 -3.41
C VAL A 404 -35.78 -24.12 -3.20
N ARG A 405 -36.25 -25.38 -3.13
CA ARG A 405 -35.39 -26.57 -3.01
C ARG A 405 -34.54 -26.86 -4.25
N GLN A 406 -34.87 -26.26 -5.38
CA GLN A 406 -34.11 -26.38 -6.63
C GLN A 406 -33.01 -25.31 -6.76
N LEU A 407 -32.92 -24.37 -5.81
CA LEU A 407 -31.85 -23.37 -5.81
C LEU A 407 -30.49 -24.00 -5.47
N PRO A 408 -29.38 -23.52 -6.06
CA PRO A 408 -28.04 -23.97 -5.72
C PRO A 408 -27.73 -23.79 -4.25
N SER A 409 -27.00 -24.73 -3.65
CA SER A 409 -26.60 -24.67 -2.24
C SER A 409 -25.77 -23.43 -1.90
N GLU A 410 -24.97 -22.95 -2.84
CA GLU A 410 -24.18 -21.72 -2.72
C GLU A 410 -25.09 -20.50 -2.52
N LEU A 411 -26.18 -20.40 -3.28
CA LEU A 411 -27.16 -19.33 -3.16
C LEU A 411 -27.92 -19.42 -1.83
N VAL A 412 -28.31 -20.64 -1.42
CA VAL A 412 -28.97 -20.87 -0.12
C VAL A 412 -28.06 -20.48 1.04
N ALA A 413 -26.76 -20.74 0.95
CA ALA A 413 -25.77 -20.41 1.99
C ALA A 413 -25.51 -18.90 2.15
N MET A 414 -25.93 -18.05 1.19
CA MET A 414 -25.76 -16.60 1.27
C MET A 414 -26.66 -15.94 2.34
N THR A 415 -27.66 -16.65 2.85
CA THR A 415 -28.63 -16.10 3.80
C THR A 415 -29.00 -17.09 4.90
N LYS A 416 -29.33 -16.57 6.08
CA LYS A 416 -29.96 -17.33 7.17
C LYS A 416 -31.48 -17.15 7.20
N GLN A 417 -32.01 -16.23 6.39
CA GLN A 417 -33.45 -15.98 6.28
C GLN A 417 -34.09 -17.01 5.35
N PRO A 418 -35.37 -17.39 5.57
CA PRO A 418 -36.10 -18.22 4.63
C PRO A 418 -36.21 -17.55 3.26
N ILE A 419 -35.80 -18.27 2.21
CA ILE A 419 -36.01 -17.83 0.82
C ILE A 419 -37.48 -18.05 0.47
N LEU A 420 -38.14 -16.99 0.04
CA LEU A 420 -39.58 -16.96 -0.23
C LEU A 420 -39.89 -17.26 -1.70
N LEU A 421 -39.05 -16.76 -2.62
CA LEU A 421 -39.19 -16.97 -4.06
C LEU A 421 -37.85 -17.40 -4.67
N GLY A 422 -37.91 -18.34 -5.62
CA GLY A 422 -36.77 -18.81 -6.39
C GLY A 422 -37.02 -18.70 -7.89
N PHE A 423 -36.04 -18.22 -8.65
CA PHE A 423 -36.12 -18.10 -10.11
C PHE A 423 -34.87 -18.67 -10.78
N ARG A 424 -35.02 -19.12 -12.02
CA ARG A 424 -33.93 -19.54 -12.90
C ARG A 424 -34.09 -18.90 -14.27
N TYR A 425 -33.00 -18.43 -14.85
CA TYR A 425 -32.98 -17.88 -16.20
C TYR A 425 -31.82 -18.46 -17.04
N VAL A 426 -31.95 -18.34 -18.36
CA VAL A 426 -30.92 -18.71 -19.33
C VAL A 426 -30.89 -17.63 -20.40
N GLY A 427 -29.69 -17.14 -20.74
CA GLY A 427 -29.53 -16.02 -21.66
C GLY A 427 -29.68 -14.67 -20.95
N ASP A 428 -29.81 -13.62 -21.76
CA ASP A 428 -29.64 -12.25 -21.28
C ASP A 428 -30.86 -11.34 -21.28
N THR A 429 -32.02 -11.89 -21.62
CA THR A 429 -33.24 -11.10 -21.72
C THR A 429 -34.32 -11.76 -20.86
N PHE A 430 -34.59 -11.17 -19.69
CA PHE A 430 -35.65 -11.61 -18.78
C PHE A 430 -36.13 -10.44 -17.90
N THR A 431 -37.35 -10.56 -17.40
CA THR A 431 -37.98 -9.61 -16.49
C THR A 431 -38.67 -10.37 -15.36
N ILE A 432 -38.32 -10.03 -14.11
CA ILE A 432 -38.91 -10.62 -12.91
C ILE A 432 -39.47 -9.46 -12.06
N PRO A 433 -40.76 -9.14 -12.19
CA PRO A 433 -41.38 -8.11 -11.38
C PRO A 433 -41.55 -8.60 -9.94
N LEU A 434 -41.16 -7.76 -8.98
CA LEU A 434 -41.40 -7.96 -7.55
C LEU A 434 -42.36 -6.89 -7.05
N THR A 435 -43.42 -7.32 -6.39
CA THR A 435 -44.39 -6.45 -5.71
C THR A 435 -44.20 -6.61 -4.21
N VAL A 436 -43.95 -5.49 -3.53
CA VAL A 436 -43.63 -5.44 -2.10
C VAL A 436 -44.81 -4.81 -1.37
N LYS A 437 -45.52 -5.62 -0.57
CA LYS A 437 -46.61 -5.14 0.28
C LYS A 437 -46.14 -5.09 1.72
N ARG A 438 -46.11 -3.88 2.28
CA ARG A 438 -45.72 -3.64 3.67
C ARG A 438 -46.86 -3.97 4.63
N HIS A 439 -46.54 -4.63 5.73
CA HIS A 439 -47.44 -4.83 6.86
C HIS A 439 -46.91 -4.07 8.08
N ASP A 440 -47.82 -3.53 8.90
CA ASP A 440 -47.45 -2.82 10.13
C ASP A 440 -46.84 -3.78 11.16
N GLU A 441 -45.80 -3.33 11.85
CA GLU A 441 -45.16 -4.10 12.91
C GLU A 441 -46.03 -4.14 14.16
N VAL A 442 -46.53 -5.32 14.52
CA VAL A 442 -47.16 -5.53 15.83
C VAL A 442 -46.05 -5.64 16.87
N GLY A 443 -46.05 -4.77 17.88
CA GLY A 443 -45.08 -4.75 18.97
C GLY A 443 -45.13 -6.03 19.80
N VAL A 444 -44.41 -7.08 19.40
CA VAL A 444 -44.21 -8.28 20.24
C VAL A 444 -43.42 -7.90 21.48
N LEU A 445 -43.88 -8.38 22.65
CA LEU A 445 -43.30 -8.20 23.98
C LEU A 445 -41.77 -8.28 23.97
N VAL A 446 -41.16 -7.14 24.24
CA VAL A 446 -39.72 -6.92 24.10
C VAL A 446 -38.95 -7.23 25.38
N THR A 447 -39.61 -6.99 26.50
CA THR A 447 -39.04 -7.08 27.84
C THR A 447 -39.99 -7.90 28.70
N ILE A 448 -39.45 -8.94 29.33
CA ILE A 448 -40.15 -9.77 30.31
C ILE A 448 -39.35 -9.73 31.59
N VAL A 449 -40.02 -9.67 32.73
CA VAL A 449 -39.38 -9.76 34.04
C VAL A 449 -39.70 -11.13 34.63
N ASP A 450 -38.68 -11.98 34.76
CA ASP A 450 -38.85 -13.33 35.32
C ASP A 450 -39.22 -13.24 36.81
N SER A 451 -38.61 -12.32 37.55
CA SER A 451 -38.90 -12.10 38.96
C SER A 451 -38.64 -10.66 39.38
N ALA A 452 -39.48 -10.13 40.26
CA ALA A 452 -39.29 -8.86 40.95
C ALA A 452 -39.24 -9.12 42.47
N LEU A 453 -38.04 -9.06 43.05
CA LEU A 453 -37.83 -9.23 44.49
C LEU A 453 -37.70 -7.87 45.16
N PHE A 454 -38.66 -7.54 46.00
CA PHE A 454 -38.66 -6.37 46.85
C PHE A 454 -38.20 -6.75 48.26
N THR A 455 -37.34 -5.92 48.85
CA THR A 455 -36.97 -5.96 50.25
C THR A 455 -37.23 -4.58 50.84
N GLY A 456 -38.34 -4.45 51.54
CA GLY A 456 -38.78 -3.21 52.15
C GLY A 456 -38.58 -3.23 53.66
N MET A 457 -38.07 -2.14 54.19
CA MET A 457 -37.98 -1.92 55.63
C MET A 457 -38.78 -0.68 56.01
N GLN A 458 -39.70 -0.87 56.95
CA GLN A 458 -40.52 0.18 57.52
C GLN A 458 -39.88 0.71 58.80
N LEU A 459 -39.59 2.01 58.83
CA LEU A 459 -39.07 2.68 60.02
C LEU A 459 -40.22 3.23 60.88
N ASN A 460 -39.95 3.44 62.17
CA ASN A 460 -40.89 3.99 63.15
C ASN A 460 -41.31 5.43 62.85
N ASP A 461 -40.47 6.19 62.16
CA ASP A 461 -40.78 7.55 61.71
C ASP A 461 -41.72 7.57 60.48
N GLY A 462 -42.11 6.39 59.99
CA GLY A 462 -42.98 6.22 58.82
C GLY A 462 -42.23 6.12 57.50
N ARG A 463 -40.92 6.42 57.44
CA ARG A 463 -40.13 6.23 56.22
C ARG A 463 -40.07 4.75 55.85
N ARG A 464 -40.04 4.48 54.55
CA ARG A 464 -39.83 3.15 54.02
C ARG A 464 -38.67 3.18 53.03
N ILE A 465 -37.70 2.31 53.25
CA ILE A 465 -36.59 2.10 52.32
C ILE A 465 -36.83 0.76 51.65
N THR A 466 -36.88 0.75 50.32
CA THR A 466 -37.13 -0.47 49.54
C THR A 466 -36.02 -0.68 48.52
N LYS A 467 -35.40 -1.87 48.56
CA LYS A 467 -34.58 -2.38 47.47
C LYS A 467 -35.45 -3.28 46.59
N ALA A 468 -35.48 -3.03 45.28
CA ALA A 468 -36.10 -3.92 44.31
C ALA A 468 -35.04 -4.47 43.35
N ILE A 469 -35.11 -5.78 43.08
CA ILE A 469 -34.25 -6.49 42.14
C ILE A 469 -35.14 -7.13 41.09
N TYR A 470 -35.03 -6.67 39.85
CA TYR A 470 -35.75 -7.21 38.71
C TYR A 470 -34.82 -8.12 37.90
N SER A 471 -35.24 -9.36 37.65
CA SER A 471 -34.57 -10.26 36.72
C SER A 471 -35.16 -10.06 35.33
N VAL A 472 -34.47 -9.31 34.47
CA VAL A 472 -35.00 -8.80 33.21
C VAL A 472 -34.45 -9.60 32.03
N ARG A 473 -35.32 -10.02 31.11
CA ARG A 473 -34.97 -10.45 29.75
C ARG A 473 -35.37 -9.35 28.78
N ASN A 474 -34.41 -8.81 28.04
CA ASN A 474 -34.63 -7.69 27.14
C ASN A 474 -34.03 -7.93 25.76
N ASN A 475 -34.84 -7.79 24.72
CA ASN A 475 -34.36 -7.92 23.34
C ASN A 475 -34.00 -6.57 22.70
N ARG A 476 -34.89 -5.56 22.80
CA ARG A 476 -34.78 -4.30 22.04
C ARG A 476 -35.21 -3.02 22.78
N ASN A 477 -35.72 -3.09 24.01
CA ASN A 477 -36.16 -1.87 24.72
C ASN A 477 -34.95 -1.16 25.30
N GLN A 478 -34.91 0.16 25.14
CA GLN A 478 -33.82 0.99 25.65
C GLN A 478 -33.95 1.28 27.15
N PHE A 479 -35.17 1.26 27.68
CA PHE A 479 -35.46 1.58 29.07
C PHE A 479 -36.51 0.63 29.66
N LEU A 480 -36.39 0.35 30.96
CA LEU A 480 -37.48 -0.17 31.80
C LEU A 480 -38.20 1.04 32.38
N ARG A 481 -39.47 1.21 32.04
CA ARG A 481 -40.28 2.34 32.51
C ARG A 481 -40.99 1.97 33.80
N LEU A 482 -40.75 2.76 34.84
CA LEU A 482 -41.31 2.57 36.18
C LEU A 482 -42.13 3.78 36.59
N LYS A 483 -43.42 3.59 36.81
CA LYS A 483 -44.26 4.53 37.54
C LYS A 483 -44.02 4.29 39.03
N MET A 484 -43.27 5.19 39.65
CA MET A 484 -42.91 5.09 41.06
C MET A 484 -44.10 5.42 41.97
N PRO A 485 -44.16 4.86 43.19
CA PRO A 485 -45.12 5.26 44.21
C PRO A 485 -45.05 6.77 44.50
N GLU A 486 -46.16 7.35 44.94
CA GLU A 486 -46.22 8.79 45.25
C GLU A 486 -45.24 9.15 46.37
N GLY A 487 -44.46 10.22 46.19
CA GLY A 487 -43.44 10.64 47.16
C GLY A 487 -42.17 9.78 47.19
N ALA A 488 -42.04 8.77 46.32
CA ALA A 488 -40.83 7.95 46.24
C ALA A 488 -39.67 8.69 45.55
N THR A 489 -38.50 8.67 46.20
CA THR A 489 -37.23 9.18 45.64
C THR A 489 -36.26 8.04 45.42
N ILE A 490 -35.70 7.91 44.22
CA ILE A 490 -34.67 6.91 43.91
C ILE A 490 -33.33 7.40 44.47
N TRP A 491 -32.67 6.55 45.25
CA TRP A 491 -31.35 6.78 45.81
C TRP A 491 -30.24 6.11 44.99
N SER A 492 -30.50 4.93 44.41
CA SER A 492 -29.56 4.27 43.50
C SER A 492 -30.27 3.40 42.47
N ALA A 493 -29.62 3.21 41.32
CA ALA A 493 -30.00 2.25 40.29
C ALA A 493 -28.76 1.58 39.70
N GLU A 494 -28.81 0.26 39.51
CA GLU A 494 -27.75 -0.53 38.88
C GLU A 494 -28.34 -1.48 37.83
N VAL A 495 -27.60 -1.69 36.74
CA VAL A 495 -27.99 -2.58 35.64
C VAL A 495 -26.84 -3.55 35.39
N SER A 496 -27.10 -4.83 35.60
CA SER A 496 -26.09 -5.89 35.55
C SER A 496 -24.85 -5.61 36.43
N GLY A 497 -25.06 -4.97 37.59
CA GLY A 497 -24.00 -4.62 38.55
C GLY A 497 -23.25 -3.31 38.26
N ASN A 498 -23.59 -2.59 37.18
CA ASN A 498 -23.02 -1.28 36.86
C ASN A 498 -23.98 -0.17 37.27
N THR A 499 -23.46 0.93 37.83
CA THR A 499 -24.25 2.12 38.15
C THR A 499 -24.97 2.65 36.91
N ALA A 500 -26.27 2.86 37.03
CA ALA A 500 -27.11 3.42 35.98
C ALA A 500 -27.68 4.76 36.44
N THR A 501 -27.75 5.74 35.53
CA THR A 501 -28.39 7.03 35.79
C THR A 501 -29.84 6.98 35.33
N PRO A 502 -30.84 7.00 36.25
CA PRO A 502 -32.24 7.04 35.87
C PRO A 502 -32.59 8.37 35.17
N ALA A 503 -33.44 8.31 34.16
CA ALA A 503 -34.05 9.49 33.54
C ALA A 503 -35.55 9.58 33.89
N ARG A 504 -36.22 10.67 33.49
CA ARG A 504 -37.68 10.78 33.57
C ARG A 504 -38.27 11.10 32.20
N ASP A 505 -39.43 10.53 31.90
CA ASP A 505 -40.20 10.90 30.70
C ASP A 505 -41.15 12.09 30.97
N ASP A 506 -41.80 12.58 29.91
CA ASP A 506 -42.75 13.71 29.96
C ASP A 506 -43.94 13.47 30.90
N LYS A 507 -44.22 12.20 31.24
CA LYS A 507 -45.30 11.79 32.16
C LYS A 507 -44.79 11.60 33.59
N GLY A 508 -43.52 11.87 33.85
CA GLY A 508 -42.88 11.75 35.16
C GLY A 508 -42.45 10.33 35.55
N ASN A 509 -42.62 9.34 34.67
CA ASN A 509 -42.17 7.97 34.93
C ASN A 509 -40.65 7.91 34.91
N VAL A 510 -40.08 7.05 35.74
CA VAL A 510 -38.65 6.79 35.76
C VAL A 510 -38.28 5.85 34.62
N LEU A 511 -37.20 6.17 33.92
CA LEU A 511 -36.61 5.35 32.86
C LEU A 511 -35.27 4.81 33.35
N ILE A 512 -35.18 3.50 33.54
CA ILE A 512 -33.92 2.81 33.85
C ILE A 512 -33.33 2.27 32.55
N PRO A 513 -32.10 2.66 32.14
CA PRO A 513 -31.51 2.16 30.89
C PRO A 513 -31.36 0.64 30.93
N LEU A 514 -31.72 -0.03 29.84
CA LEU A 514 -31.57 -1.48 29.71
C LEU A 514 -30.47 -1.83 28.73
N ILE A 515 -29.78 -2.93 29.02
CA ILE A 515 -28.90 -3.61 28.08
C ILE A 515 -29.68 -4.70 27.34
N ARG A 516 -29.12 -5.17 26.23
CA ARG A 516 -29.64 -6.35 25.54
C ARG A 516 -29.22 -7.61 26.29
N SER A 517 -30.15 -8.53 26.49
CA SER A 517 -29.86 -9.86 27.01
C SER A 517 -28.88 -10.60 26.11
N ALA A 518 -27.90 -11.27 26.72
CA ALA A 518 -26.99 -12.14 25.98
C ALA A 518 -27.78 -13.30 25.33
N SER A 519 -27.48 -13.59 24.07
CA SER A 519 -28.08 -14.70 23.32
C SER A 519 -27.37 -16.01 23.66
N GLY A 520 -28.00 -16.87 24.45
CA GLY A 520 -27.55 -18.25 24.68
C GLY A 520 -28.02 -19.19 23.56
N ALA A 521 -27.58 -20.46 23.59
CA ALA A 521 -27.88 -21.46 22.55
C ALA A 521 -29.38 -21.80 22.38
N GLN A 522 -30.26 -21.38 23.28
CA GLN A 522 -31.71 -21.63 23.21
C GLN A 522 -32.61 -20.53 23.77
N GLU A 523 -32.15 -19.62 24.65
CA GLU A 523 -32.95 -18.52 25.21
C GLU A 523 -32.13 -17.26 25.52
N LEU A 524 -32.82 -16.11 25.66
CA LEU A 524 -32.25 -14.88 26.21
C LEU A 524 -31.92 -15.05 27.70
N ALA A 525 -30.69 -14.75 28.08
CA ALA A 525 -30.28 -14.74 29.48
C ALA A 525 -30.89 -13.54 30.23
N SER A 526 -31.36 -13.77 31.45
CA SER A 526 -31.82 -12.70 32.34
C SER A 526 -30.65 -11.96 32.99
N PHE A 527 -30.78 -10.65 33.18
CA PHE A 527 -29.81 -9.83 33.93
C PHE A 527 -30.52 -9.03 35.04
N PRO A 528 -29.84 -8.72 36.16
CA PRO A 528 -30.45 -7.99 37.26
C PRO A 528 -30.52 -6.48 36.99
N VAL A 529 -31.63 -5.86 37.37
CA VAL A 529 -31.80 -4.42 37.50
C VAL A 529 -32.16 -4.12 38.95
N ASP A 530 -31.26 -3.45 39.67
CA ASP A 530 -31.40 -3.14 41.08
C ASP A 530 -31.80 -1.66 41.23
N ILE A 531 -32.82 -1.38 42.02
CA ILE A 531 -33.16 -0.01 42.42
C ILE A 531 -33.32 0.07 43.93
N VAL A 532 -32.86 1.17 44.52
CA VAL A 532 -33.15 1.52 45.91
C VAL A 532 -33.90 2.83 45.92
N TYR A 533 -35.08 2.84 46.54
CA TYR A 533 -35.90 4.02 46.66
C TYR A 533 -36.43 4.19 48.08
N VAL A 534 -36.67 5.44 48.45
CA VAL A 534 -37.18 5.84 49.75
C VAL A 534 -38.48 6.58 49.61
N GLU A 535 -39.44 6.18 50.43
CA GLU A 535 -40.73 6.81 50.57
C GLU A 535 -40.75 7.49 51.95
N ALA A 536 -40.93 8.80 51.95
CA ALA A 536 -41.03 9.59 53.17
C ALA A 536 -42.46 10.12 53.29
N PRO A 537 -43.27 9.61 54.24
CA PRO A 537 -44.63 10.12 54.41
C PRO A 537 -44.60 11.56 54.92
N ALA A 538 -45.62 12.34 54.57
CA ALA A 538 -45.75 13.73 55.00
C ALA A 538 -45.95 13.88 56.52
N THR A 539 -46.43 12.83 57.19
CA THR A 539 -46.67 12.79 58.63
C THR A 539 -46.11 11.51 59.24
N ALA A 540 -45.58 11.63 60.47
CA ALA A 540 -45.13 10.47 61.24
C ALA A 540 -46.31 9.50 61.48
N ALA A 541 -46.02 8.21 61.42
CA ALA A 541 -47.04 7.19 61.56
C ALA A 541 -47.68 7.22 62.97
N PRO A 542 -49.02 7.21 63.09
CA PRO A 542 -49.70 7.17 64.39
C PRO A 542 -49.41 5.86 65.15
N LYS A 543 -49.64 5.81 66.47
CA LYS A 543 -49.40 4.58 67.28
C LYS A 543 -50.21 3.35 66.83
N ARG A 544 -51.32 3.56 66.13
CA ARG A 544 -52.19 2.54 65.54
C ARG A 544 -52.76 3.08 64.25
N GLY A 545 -52.82 2.24 63.23
CA GLY A 545 -53.37 2.63 61.94
C GLY A 545 -53.33 1.49 60.95
N SER A 546 -53.51 1.86 59.69
CA SER A 546 -53.29 0.98 58.55
C SER A 546 -52.25 1.61 57.64
N LEU A 547 -51.38 0.80 57.07
CA LEU A 547 -50.34 1.24 56.16
C LEU A 547 -50.56 0.59 54.81
N ARG A 548 -50.75 1.43 53.79
CA ARG A 548 -50.75 1.02 52.38
C ARG A 548 -49.34 1.10 51.81
N VAL A 549 -48.97 0.06 51.08
CA VAL A 549 -47.69 -0.07 50.37
C VAL A 549 -48.01 -0.25 48.90
N ASP A 550 -47.71 0.76 48.09
CA ASP A 550 -47.77 0.68 46.63
C ASP A 550 -46.36 0.34 46.10
N LEU A 551 -46.28 -0.60 45.15
CA LEU A 551 -45.03 -0.99 44.51
C LEU A 551 -44.89 -0.24 43.16
N PRO A 552 -43.67 -0.06 42.62
CA PRO A 552 -43.46 0.48 41.29
C PRO A 552 -44.24 -0.32 40.24
N GLN A 553 -45.04 0.37 39.42
CA GLN A 553 -45.72 -0.23 38.27
C GLN A 553 -44.80 -0.14 37.04
N MET A 554 -44.75 -1.19 36.24
CA MET A 554 -43.88 -1.27 35.07
C MET A 554 -44.64 -1.65 33.81
N ASP A 555 -44.08 -1.30 32.65
CA ASP A 555 -44.65 -1.59 31.33
C ASP A 555 -44.28 -2.97 30.77
N ALA A 556 -43.78 -3.88 31.62
CA ALA A 556 -43.41 -5.25 31.29
C ALA A 556 -44.15 -6.27 32.16
N PRO A 557 -44.56 -7.43 31.60
CA PRO A 557 -45.13 -8.50 32.42
C PRO A 557 -44.07 -9.07 33.36
N THR A 558 -44.47 -9.30 34.61
CA THR A 558 -43.64 -9.87 35.66
C THR A 558 -44.16 -11.24 36.08
N MET A 559 -43.36 -12.30 35.94
CA MET A 559 -43.83 -13.67 36.22
C MET A 559 -43.99 -13.96 37.72
N HIS A 560 -43.14 -13.37 38.57
CA HIS A 560 -43.22 -13.50 40.02
C HIS A 560 -42.89 -12.20 40.72
N VAL A 561 -43.82 -11.68 41.51
CA VAL A 561 -43.56 -10.55 42.42
C VAL A 561 -43.42 -11.12 43.82
N MET A 562 -42.31 -10.84 44.48
CA MET A 562 -41.97 -11.28 45.84
C MET A 562 -41.62 -10.07 46.69
N TYR A 563 -42.10 -10.02 47.92
CA TYR A 563 -41.84 -8.91 48.84
C TYR A 563 -41.45 -9.44 50.22
N HIS A 564 -40.21 -9.19 50.62
CA HIS A 564 -39.75 -9.29 52.00
C HIS A 564 -40.02 -7.98 52.72
N TYR A 565 -40.98 -7.99 53.65
CA TYR A 565 -41.36 -6.79 54.39
C TYR A 565 -40.94 -6.86 55.85
N TYR A 566 -39.98 -6.02 56.22
CA TYR A 566 -39.50 -5.86 57.59
C TYR A 566 -40.27 -4.73 58.26
N LEU A 567 -41.11 -5.11 59.22
CA LEU A 567 -41.91 -4.19 60.03
C LEU A 567 -41.27 -4.01 61.42
N PRO A 568 -41.45 -2.85 62.09
CA PRO A 568 -40.90 -2.61 63.43
C PRO A 568 -41.16 -3.72 64.46
N LEU A 569 -40.16 -4.01 65.31
CA LEU A 569 -40.25 -5.12 66.27
C LEU A 569 -41.33 -4.88 67.34
N GLU A 570 -41.50 -3.65 67.83
CA GLU A 570 -42.52 -3.32 68.83
C GLU A 570 -43.97 -3.44 68.34
N GLY A 571 -44.20 -3.41 67.03
CA GLY A 571 -45.55 -3.41 66.47
C GLY A 571 -46.26 -4.75 66.54
N HIS A 572 -47.59 -4.69 66.63
CA HIS A 572 -48.50 -5.82 66.49
C HIS A 572 -49.22 -5.76 65.14
N TYR A 573 -49.07 -6.80 64.32
CA TYR A 573 -49.51 -6.86 62.92
C TYR A 573 -50.44 -8.06 62.63
N ARG A 574 -51.03 -8.66 63.66
CA ARG A 574 -52.00 -9.75 63.51
C ARG A 574 -53.27 -9.42 64.29
N THR A 575 -54.39 -9.99 63.86
CA THR A 575 -55.68 -9.79 64.53
C THR A 575 -55.71 -10.45 65.91
N TRP A 576 -56.37 -9.78 66.87
CA TRP A 576 -56.57 -10.27 68.25
C TRP A 576 -57.49 -11.50 68.33
N LEU A 577 -58.43 -11.63 67.38
CA LEU A 577 -59.30 -12.81 67.25
C LEU A 577 -58.68 -13.76 66.20
N LEU A 578 -58.28 -14.97 66.61
CA LEU A 578 -57.85 -16.09 65.75
C LEU A 578 -56.52 -15.94 64.99
N GLY A 579 -55.71 -14.90 65.21
CA GLY A 579 -54.36 -14.81 64.64
C GLY A 579 -54.31 -14.73 63.11
N LYS A 580 -55.43 -14.39 62.45
CA LYS A 580 -55.52 -14.22 61.00
C LYS A 580 -54.70 -13.01 60.54
N SER A 581 -54.12 -13.15 59.35
CA SER A 581 -53.39 -12.09 58.64
C SER A 581 -54.22 -10.79 58.58
N THR A 582 -53.58 -9.65 58.82
CA THR A 582 -54.17 -8.31 58.57
C THR A 582 -53.78 -7.77 57.20
N PHE A 583 -53.06 -8.54 56.39
CA PHE A 583 -52.66 -8.13 55.05
C PHE A 583 -53.83 -8.24 54.08
N ALA A 584 -54.07 -7.17 53.33
CA ALA A 584 -55.07 -7.12 52.27
C ALA A 584 -54.44 -6.58 50.98
N GLY A 585 -54.88 -7.06 49.83
CA GLY A 585 -54.41 -6.60 48.53
C GLY A 585 -54.09 -7.75 47.56
N PRO A 586 -53.60 -7.40 46.36
CA PRO A 586 -53.24 -8.37 45.32
C PRO A 586 -52.02 -9.25 45.67
N LEU A 587 -51.15 -8.84 46.60
CA LEU A 587 -50.06 -9.68 47.12
C LEU A 587 -50.53 -10.45 48.36
N ARG A 588 -50.35 -11.78 48.36
CA ARG A 588 -50.79 -12.69 49.43
C ARG A 588 -49.66 -12.93 50.42
N GLU A 589 -49.92 -12.90 51.72
CA GLU A 589 -48.96 -13.33 52.74
C GLU A 589 -48.70 -14.84 52.61
N VAL A 590 -47.43 -15.23 52.57
CA VAL A 590 -46.96 -16.61 52.47
C VAL A 590 -45.88 -16.89 53.52
N GLU A 591 -45.70 -18.15 53.89
CA GLU A 591 -44.59 -18.56 54.77
C GLU A 591 -43.28 -18.74 54.00
N LYS A 592 -43.38 -19.11 52.71
CA LYS A 592 -42.29 -19.28 51.75
C LYS A 592 -42.79 -18.91 50.36
N PHE A 593 -41.94 -18.28 49.55
CA PHE A 593 -42.25 -18.00 48.15
C PHE A 593 -42.40 -19.29 47.34
N ALA A 594 -43.28 -19.25 46.33
CA ALA A 594 -43.41 -20.33 45.36
C ALA A 594 -42.11 -20.51 44.55
N ALA A 595 -41.71 -21.75 44.29
CA ALA A 595 -40.60 -22.05 43.39
C ALA A 595 -41.12 -22.06 41.94
N LEU A 596 -40.82 -21.02 41.17
CA LEU A 596 -41.11 -20.97 39.73
C LEU A 596 -39.86 -21.37 38.94
N ALA A 597 -40.03 -22.28 37.97
CA ALA A 597 -38.96 -22.73 37.09
C ALA A 597 -38.67 -21.67 36.00
N THR A 598 -38.08 -20.54 36.39
CA THR A 598 -37.72 -19.45 35.46
C THR A 598 -36.20 -19.34 35.35
N GLY A 599 -35.59 -20.05 34.38
CA GLY A 599 -34.18 -19.93 34.01
C GLY A 599 -33.20 -20.87 34.75
N PRO A 600 -31.94 -20.99 34.26
CA PRO A 600 -30.95 -21.90 34.83
C PRO A 600 -30.74 -21.57 36.31
N GLU A 601 -30.90 -22.60 37.14
CA GLU A 601 -30.90 -22.56 38.60
C GLU A 601 -29.80 -21.65 39.16
N ARG A 602 -30.16 -20.42 39.52
CA ARG A 602 -29.61 -19.87 40.75
C ARG A 602 -30.47 -20.43 41.86
N ILE A 603 -29.99 -21.55 42.39
CA ILE A 603 -30.39 -22.13 43.67
C ILE A 603 -30.76 -20.96 44.58
N VAL A 604 -32.05 -20.82 44.91
CA VAL A 604 -32.43 -20.07 46.10
C VAL A 604 -31.83 -20.89 47.22
N VAL A 605 -30.64 -20.49 47.66
CA VAL A 605 -29.83 -21.20 48.64
C VAL A 605 -30.63 -21.24 49.93
N GLN A 606 -31.36 -22.33 50.13
CA GLN A 606 -31.60 -22.86 51.45
C GLN A 606 -30.21 -23.25 51.96
N HIS A 607 -29.62 -22.39 52.80
CA HIS A 607 -28.74 -22.65 53.94
C HIS A 607 -28.03 -21.32 54.32
N ASP A 608 -28.29 -20.87 55.55
CA ASP A 608 -27.73 -19.69 56.26
C ASP A 608 -27.27 -18.47 55.44
N ALA A 609 -28.26 -17.71 54.97
CA ALA A 609 -28.08 -16.43 54.27
C ALA A 609 -27.31 -15.35 55.06
N GLN A 610 -27.12 -15.48 56.37
CA GLN A 610 -26.46 -14.43 57.18
C GLN A 610 -24.93 -14.53 57.17
N GLN A 611 -24.34 -15.72 57.21
CA GLN A 611 -22.88 -15.87 57.31
C GLN A 611 -22.17 -15.74 55.95
N GLN A 612 -22.75 -16.26 54.87
CA GLN A 612 -22.20 -16.07 53.53
C GLN A 612 -22.47 -14.67 52.96
N ALA A 613 -23.58 -14.02 53.32
CA ALA A 613 -23.78 -12.60 52.99
C ALA A 613 -22.68 -11.74 53.64
N GLN A 614 -22.32 -12.01 54.90
CA GLN A 614 -21.23 -11.28 55.57
C GLN A 614 -19.86 -11.52 54.89
N GLN A 615 -19.50 -12.76 54.57
CA GLN A 615 -18.20 -13.07 53.94
C GLN A 615 -18.12 -12.61 52.47
N MET A 616 -19.21 -12.73 51.71
CA MET A 616 -19.29 -12.23 50.35
C MET A 616 -19.34 -10.69 50.32
N GLU A 617 -20.03 -10.07 51.28
CA GLU A 617 -20.03 -8.61 51.45
C GLU A 617 -18.65 -8.09 51.80
N GLU A 618 -17.89 -8.72 52.71
CA GLU A 618 -16.52 -8.32 53.04
C GLU A 618 -15.58 -8.43 51.83
N GLN A 619 -15.67 -9.52 51.05
CA GLN A 619 -14.81 -9.72 49.88
C GLN A 619 -15.15 -8.75 48.73
N VAL A 620 -16.44 -8.50 48.48
CA VAL A 620 -16.89 -7.56 47.45
C VAL A 620 -16.60 -6.11 47.87
N GLN A 621 -16.74 -5.78 49.15
CA GLN A 621 -16.47 -4.44 49.67
C GLN A 621 -14.97 -4.11 49.62
N THR A 622 -14.10 -5.08 49.95
CA THR A 622 -12.64 -4.90 49.84
C THR A 622 -12.20 -4.66 48.38
N ARG A 623 -12.83 -5.35 47.43
CA ARG A 623 -12.51 -5.23 45.99
C ARG A 623 -12.99 -3.92 45.39
N VAL A 624 -14.18 -3.48 45.78
CA VAL A 624 -14.79 -2.21 45.34
C VAL A 624 -14.10 -1.00 46.00
N GLU A 625 -13.64 -1.11 47.25
CA GLU A 625 -12.84 -0.07 47.90
C GLU A 625 -11.46 0.12 47.23
N GLN A 626 -10.86 -0.96 46.71
CA GLN A 626 -9.61 -0.87 45.94
C GLN A 626 -9.82 -0.19 44.57
N GLU A 627 -10.93 -0.46 43.90
CA GLU A 627 -11.29 0.17 42.61
C GLU A 627 -11.77 1.62 42.77
N ALA A 628 -12.55 1.94 43.81
CA ALA A 628 -12.99 3.30 44.11
C ALA A 628 -11.83 4.23 44.49
N LYS A 629 -10.81 3.71 45.19
CA LYS A 629 -9.55 4.44 45.45
C LYS A 629 -8.73 4.71 44.19
N ALA A 630 -8.86 3.87 43.16
CA ALA A 630 -8.19 4.07 41.87
C ALA A 630 -8.93 5.07 40.95
N ALA A 631 -10.25 5.24 41.13
CA ALA A 631 -11.10 6.05 40.27
C ALA A 631 -11.50 7.42 40.85
N GLY A 632 -11.16 7.72 42.11
CA GLY A 632 -11.35 9.05 42.71
C GLY A 632 -12.81 9.48 42.95
N ALA A 633 -13.76 8.53 42.97
CA ALA A 633 -15.17 8.79 43.28
C ALA A 633 -15.69 7.82 44.34
N GLU A 634 -16.41 8.33 45.35
CA GLU A 634 -16.99 7.52 46.43
C GLU A 634 -18.35 6.91 45.99
N PRO A 635 -18.51 5.57 45.96
CA PRO A 635 -19.80 4.95 45.75
C PRO A 635 -20.61 4.94 47.05
N ILE A 636 -21.74 5.63 47.09
CA ILE A 636 -22.70 5.53 48.20
C ILE A 636 -23.51 4.25 48.02
N ARG A 637 -23.03 3.14 48.59
CA ARG A 637 -23.82 1.91 48.75
C ARG A 637 -24.67 2.00 50.01
N VAL A 638 -25.98 2.11 49.84
CA VAL A 638 -26.94 2.13 50.95
C VAL A 638 -27.12 0.70 51.46
N ARG A 639 -26.43 0.35 52.55
CA ARG A 639 -26.70 -0.88 53.30
C ARG A 639 -28.02 -0.71 54.06
N LEU A 640 -29.01 -1.54 53.76
CA LEU A 640 -30.26 -1.61 54.52
C LEU A 640 -29.96 -2.27 55.89
N PRO A 641 -30.19 -1.59 57.03
CA PRO A 641 -30.08 -2.24 58.34
C PRO A 641 -31.27 -3.19 58.53
N ILE A 642 -31.10 -4.49 58.22
CA ILE A 642 -32.20 -5.46 58.28
C ILE A 642 -32.59 -5.72 59.76
N ASN A 643 -33.52 -4.94 60.28
CA ASN A 643 -34.08 -5.07 61.63
C ASN A 643 -35.62 -5.03 61.54
N GLY A 644 -36.32 -6.00 62.13
CA GLY A 644 -37.78 -6.04 62.11
C GLY A 644 -38.38 -7.45 62.10
N LYS A 645 -39.70 -7.53 62.25
CA LYS A 645 -40.49 -8.74 61.99
C LYS A 645 -40.64 -8.89 60.47
N LEU A 646 -40.18 -10.02 59.93
CA LEU A 646 -40.29 -10.34 58.50
C LEU A 646 -41.68 -10.91 58.16
N PHE A 647 -42.29 -10.35 57.12
CA PHE A 647 -43.46 -10.90 56.44
C PHE A 647 -43.11 -11.11 54.96
N GLN A 648 -43.56 -12.22 54.39
CA GLN A 648 -43.35 -12.50 52.97
C GLN A 648 -44.68 -12.37 52.23
N LEU A 649 -44.69 -11.61 51.15
CA LEU A 649 -45.87 -11.49 50.29
C LEU A 649 -45.51 -11.81 48.85
N GLU A 650 -46.42 -12.45 48.11
CA GLU A 650 -46.21 -12.74 46.70
C GLU A 650 -47.45 -12.55 45.82
N LYS A 651 -47.19 -12.34 44.53
CA LYS A 651 -48.16 -12.43 43.46
C LYS A 651 -47.55 -13.20 42.29
N ILE A 652 -48.21 -14.27 41.86
CA ILE A 652 -47.86 -15.01 40.65
C ILE A 652 -48.48 -14.29 39.47
N LEU A 653 -47.64 -13.91 38.50
CA LEU A 653 -47.97 -13.15 37.31
C LEU A 653 -48.59 -11.77 37.60
N SER A 654 -47.92 -10.72 37.15
CA SER A 654 -48.45 -9.37 37.10
C SER A 654 -48.37 -8.85 35.67
N LEU A 655 -49.50 -8.43 35.13
CA LEU A 655 -49.55 -7.80 33.81
C LEU A 655 -49.27 -6.29 33.94
N PRO A 656 -48.85 -5.60 32.86
CA PRO A 656 -48.55 -4.16 32.90
C PRO A 656 -49.70 -3.26 33.39
N SER A 657 -50.95 -3.71 33.27
CA SER A 657 -52.15 -3.00 33.74
C SER A 657 -52.47 -3.23 35.21
N ASP A 658 -51.77 -4.16 35.88
CA ASP A 658 -52.10 -4.55 37.24
C ASP A 658 -51.47 -3.59 38.26
N GLU A 659 -52.28 -3.09 39.18
CA GLU A 659 -51.77 -2.32 40.31
C GLU A 659 -51.20 -3.27 41.38
N LEU A 660 -49.94 -3.06 41.75
CA LEU A 660 -49.26 -3.83 42.80
C LEU A 660 -49.29 -3.06 44.11
N TRP A 661 -50.05 -3.55 45.08
CA TRP A 661 -50.13 -2.95 46.41
C TRP A 661 -50.49 -3.98 47.48
N PHE A 662 -50.28 -3.64 48.74
CA PHE A 662 -50.86 -4.32 49.88
C PHE A 662 -51.07 -3.35 51.04
N GLU A 663 -51.93 -3.71 51.97
CA GLU A 663 -52.23 -2.92 53.17
C GLU A 663 -52.07 -3.80 54.41
N VAL A 664 -51.53 -3.24 55.48
CA VAL A 664 -51.37 -3.92 56.77
C VAL A 664 -51.83 -3.03 57.92
N THR A 665 -52.72 -3.56 58.75
CA THR A 665 -53.12 -2.90 60.00
C THR A 665 -52.09 -3.18 61.10
N TYR A 666 -51.70 -2.12 61.83
CA TYR A 666 -50.72 -2.20 62.91
C TYR A 666 -51.20 -1.49 64.19
N ARG A 667 -50.62 -1.90 65.33
CA ARG A 667 -50.80 -1.26 66.65
C ARG A 667 -49.49 -1.26 67.41
N GLY A 668 -49.29 -0.30 68.29
CA GLY A 668 -48.14 -0.27 69.21
C GLY A 668 -46.85 0.26 68.59
N TRP A 669 -46.93 1.09 67.53
CA TRP A 669 -45.74 1.80 67.05
C TRP A 669 -45.41 2.91 68.03
N GLU A 670 -44.21 2.88 68.61
CA GLU A 670 -43.68 4.00 69.36
C GLU A 670 -42.79 4.81 68.41
N PRO A 671 -43.09 6.08 68.11
CA PRO A 671 -42.20 6.89 67.31
C PRO A 671 -40.84 6.95 68.02
N ALA A 672 -39.76 6.67 67.30
CA ALA A 672 -38.42 6.90 67.82
C ALA A 672 -38.32 8.39 68.23
N LYS A 673 -37.91 8.65 69.48
CA LYS A 673 -37.73 10.01 70.01
C LYS A 673 -36.62 10.76 69.29
#